data_AF-A0A917WTU9-F1
#
_entry.id   AF-A0A917WTU9-F1
#
_cell.length_a   1.000
_cell.length_b   1.000
_cell.length_c   1.000
_cell.angle_alpha   90.00
_cell.angle_beta   90.00
_cell.angle_gamma   90.00
#
_symmetry.space_group_name_H-M   'P 1'
#
loop_
_entity.id
_entity.type
_entity.pdbx_description
1 polymer ?
#
loop_
_entity_poly.entity_id
_entity_poly.type
_entity_poly.pdbx_seq_one_letter_code
_entity_poly.pdbx_strand_id
1 'polypeptide(L)'
;MPNILTPVLMVTSRVTRISDSLIYSRKVLAIQPGKNRPILEVALHGGGGARTISRYALEALGRLDMDYSILKAIATRSRAEQLIRAEAVAKAVKDGKPKLRFPRERPDQIWPVLPKNRQFPIGVGTGMHHLRVLNQHILNRFQDLAEPLVARATTLTLPHRPTDPERVSKAEMDRRKAEREAGSDIPLRGKGTAFPEPASITAAVKAAGFTKLRLVCLWYRDETRLRMLTTLAKTYNLDNKGLDPRDGQEIDLYGGTITAVFHFMGDFLTHGSPSGRTKALKPADAALDASGGVLVGAWCETHIPTADDAPGLKPAELEDIDAKPQTKTILAGRDIASQYVLGKNAQGVIQPKAPDHPTEMALLDLYRSLGIIDDRIANALRPEPRHALYGPDRIAHVGFHIRQQNKRKGERTSPKIVVTATALVPPAKRGDVWQLRGWSSAVPRWQPYRSAQNQFHANQYPQEAGGKKSYRHRWDDIGAVIERALEDLVEELDGRPYVVTVDEDSARRIWDGLQNSKQSSHPGTGKNKYWLPGYSLQEDERPDAIIRVNIADDRVPPPVAYTRVLSTRDGEKEGETTNALYEIETDFGTPVWLLCNVPRNYDGGNSGRLGAKYTRWDAKRAVISENREDRRKSEMPEPWYTMTATEIFPIALNDRVSHEALAFATAQLCHQTMYWSGRARYPVALHAAIQMDEDHPQYRRTAQSADEEPDIDEQE
;
A
#
# COMPACT_ATOMS: atom_id res chain seq x y z
N MET A 1 17.21 9.61 -5.47
CA MET A 1 17.24 10.87 -4.70
C MET A 1 17.31 12.06 -5.66
N PRO A 2 16.43 13.06 -5.53
CA PRO A 2 16.54 14.31 -6.28
C PRO A 2 17.61 15.21 -5.66
N ASN A 3 18.05 16.23 -6.42
CA ASN A 3 18.84 17.36 -5.92
C ASN A 3 20.22 17.04 -5.32
N ILE A 4 20.85 15.95 -5.77
CA ILE A 4 22.23 15.59 -5.42
C ILE A 4 23.05 15.58 -6.71
N LEU A 5 24.15 16.34 -6.75
CA LEU A 5 25.06 16.48 -7.88
C LEU A 5 25.87 15.20 -8.10
N THR A 6 26.33 14.59 -7.01
CA THR A 6 27.14 13.38 -7.04
C THR A 6 26.27 12.14 -7.29
N PRO A 7 26.72 11.15 -8.08
CA PRO A 7 25.98 9.91 -8.27
C PRO A 7 25.69 9.20 -6.96
N VAL A 8 24.41 8.95 -6.67
CA VAL A 8 23.98 8.24 -5.46
C VAL A 8 23.98 6.73 -5.72
N LEU A 9 24.79 6.00 -4.97
CA LEU A 9 24.79 4.54 -4.98
C LEU A 9 23.68 4.01 -4.07
N MET A 10 22.60 3.53 -4.67
CA MET A 10 21.54 2.85 -3.96
C MET A 10 21.81 1.34 -3.87
N VAL A 11 22.04 0.84 -2.67
CA VAL A 11 22.21 -0.60 -2.44
C VAL A 11 20.97 -1.18 -1.78
N THR A 12 20.40 -2.21 -2.40
CA THR A 12 19.22 -2.92 -1.88
C THR A 12 19.62 -4.32 -1.44
N SER A 13 18.93 -4.87 -0.43
CA SER A 13 19.14 -6.27 -0.01
C SER A 13 18.30 -7.25 -0.84
N ARG A 14 18.10 -7.00 -2.13
CA ARG A 14 17.40 -7.95 -3.01
C ARG A 14 18.28 -9.19 -3.14
N VAL A 15 17.78 -10.34 -2.68
CA VAL A 15 18.51 -11.61 -2.77
C VAL A 15 17.97 -12.41 -3.94
N THR A 16 18.85 -12.69 -4.89
CA THR A 16 18.55 -13.56 -6.02
C THR A 16 18.81 -15.01 -5.63
N ARG A 17 17.85 -15.91 -5.90
CA ARG A 17 18.06 -17.34 -5.69
C ARG A 17 18.93 -17.91 -6.80
N ILE A 18 20.06 -18.47 -6.40
CA ILE A 18 20.89 -19.29 -7.29
C ILE A 18 20.21 -20.64 -7.47
N SER A 19 19.97 -21.01 -8.72
CA SER A 19 19.41 -22.29 -9.13
C SER A 19 20.51 -23.36 -9.12
N ASP A 20 20.15 -24.57 -8.70
CA ASP A 20 21.00 -25.76 -8.87
C ASP A 20 21.15 -26.16 -10.36
N SER A 21 20.36 -25.55 -11.26
CA SER A 21 20.35 -25.86 -12.70
C SER A 21 20.47 -24.61 -13.60
N LEU A 22 21.37 -24.69 -14.58
CA LEU A 22 21.57 -23.74 -15.65
C LEU A 22 20.52 -23.88 -16.77
N ILE A 23 20.12 -25.10 -17.14
CA ILE A 23 19.28 -25.33 -18.34
C ILE A 23 17.84 -24.80 -18.22
N TYR A 24 17.37 -24.54 -17.00
CA TYR A 24 16.07 -23.94 -16.72
C TYR A 24 16.16 -22.45 -16.32
N SER A 25 17.37 -21.90 -16.29
CA SER A 25 17.63 -20.52 -15.93
C SER A 25 17.59 -19.62 -17.16
N ARG A 26 17.07 -18.39 -17.00
CA ARG A 26 17.07 -17.36 -18.06
C ARG A 26 18.31 -16.47 -17.99
N LYS A 27 18.99 -16.44 -16.84
CA LYS A 27 20.16 -15.60 -16.57
C LYS A 27 21.19 -16.38 -15.75
N VAL A 28 22.44 -15.93 -15.81
CA VAL A 28 23.53 -16.47 -14.99
C VAL A 28 24.49 -15.35 -14.58
N LEU A 29 24.92 -15.36 -13.32
CA LEU A 29 26.00 -14.50 -12.85
C LEU A 29 27.33 -15.26 -12.96
N ALA A 30 28.36 -14.61 -13.49
CA ALA A 30 29.59 -15.27 -13.88
C ALA A 30 30.82 -14.52 -13.34
N ILE A 31 31.55 -15.17 -12.43
CA ILE A 31 32.79 -14.64 -11.84
C ILE A 31 33.91 -14.79 -12.87
N GLN A 32 34.65 -13.71 -13.05
CA GLN A 32 35.71 -13.63 -14.04
C GLN A 32 37.05 -14.07 -13.44
N PRO A 33 37.89 -14.79 -14.20
CA PRO A 33 39.26 -15.06 -13.79
C PRO A 33 40.04 -13.75 -13.65
N GLY A 34 40.66 -13.51 -12.48
CA GLY A 34 41.45 -12.31 -12.19
C GLY A 34 40.94 -11.52 -10.98
N LYS A 35 41.85 -10.79 -10.31
CA LYS A 35 41.49 -9.95 -9.15
C LYS A 35 40.72 -8.70 -9.61
N ASN A 36 39.76 -8.26 -8.79
CA ASN A 36 38.99 -7.01 -8.98
C ASN A 36 38.20 -6.89 -10.30
N ARG A 37 37.85 -8.01 -10.93
CA ARG A 37 37.01 -8.00 -12.14
C ARG A 37 35.51 -8.01 -11.77
N PRO A 38 34.66 -7.29 -12.52
CA PRO A 38 33.22 -7.26 -12.26
C PRO A 38 32.59 -8.64 -12.52
N ILE A 39 31.52 -8.95 -11.79
CA ILE A 39 30.67 -10.12 -12.06
C ILE A 39 29.82 -9.82 -13.30
N LEU A 40 29.76 -10.74 -14.25
CA LEU A 40 28.94 -10.58 -15.46
C LEU A 40 27.57 -11.21 -15.29
N GLU A 41 26.52 -10.51 -15.72
CA GLU A 41 25.21 -11.11 -15.95
C GLU A 41 25.09 -11.51 -17.44
N VAL A 42 24.77 -12.78 -17.72
CA VAL A 42 24.61 -13.31 -19.08
C VAL A 42 23.19 -13.85 -19.26
N ALA A 43 22.52 -13.45 -20.34
CA ALA A 43 21.20 -13.97 -20.71
C ALA A 43 21.30 -15.32 -21.45
N LEU A 44 20.39 -16.23 -21.11
CA LEU A 44 20.36 -17.60 -21.61
C LEU A 44 19.06 -17.89 -22.37
N HIS A 45 19.13 -18.74 -23.39
CA HIS A 45 18.00 -19.41 -24.02
C HIS A 45 17.36 -20.44 -23.06
N GLY A 46 16.11 -20.85 -23.32
CA GLY A 46 15.35 -21.83 -22.53
C GLY A 46 15.94 -23.26 -22.43
N GLY A 47 17.17 -23.46 -22.88
CA GLY A 47 17.99 -24.65 -22.65
C GLY A 47 19.37 -24.35 -22.06
N GLY A 48 19.60 -23.18 -21.46
CA GLY A 48 20.88 -22.79 -20.84
C GLY A 48 22.00 -22.42 -21.83
N GLY A 49 21.71 -22.23 -23.12
CA GLY A 49 22.67 -21.73 -24.10
C GLY A 49 22.74 -20.20 -24.08
N ALA A 50 23.93 -19.60 -24.14
CA ALA A 50 24.06 -18.13 -24.20
C ALA A 50 23.37 -17.58 -25.47
N ARG A 51 22.45 -16.61 -25.32
CA ARG A 51 21.62 -16.06 -26.42
C ARG A 51 22.26 -14.86 -27.08
N THR A 52 22.43 -13.81 -26.30
CA THR A 52 22.98 -12.53 -26.72
C THR A 52 23.74 -11.96 -25.54
N ILE A 53 24.95 -11.46 -25.80
CA ILE A 53 25.68 -10.63 -24.84
C ILE A 53 25.30 -9.20 -25.19
N SER A 54 24.85 -8.42 -24.21
CA SER A 54 24.55 -7.01 -24.41
C SER A 54 25.72 -6.31 -25.12
N ARG A 55 25.46 -5.49 -26.14
CA ARG A 55 26.51 -4.72 -26.83
C ARG A 55 27.32 -3.87 -25.84
N TYR A 56 26.67 -3.28 -24.84
CA TYR A 56 27.33 -2.55 -23.75
C TYR A 56 28.20 -3.47 -22.88
N ALA A 57 27.77 -4.72 -22.65
CA ALA A 57 28.60 -5.70 -21.98
C ALA A 57 29.81 -6.05 -22.85
N LEU A 58 29.67 -6.28 -24.16
CA LEU A 58 30.80 -6.53 -25.06
C LEU A 58 31.78 -5.33 -25.15
N GLU A 59 31.28 -4.10 -25.18
CA GLU A 59 32.10 -2.88 -25.18
C GLU A 59 32.83 -2.70 -23.83
N ALA A 60 32.16 -2.99 -22.71
CA ALA A 60 32.80 -3.02 -21.39
C ALA A 60 33.85 -4.15 -21.28
N LEU A 61 33.54 -5.33 -21.83
CA LEU A 61 34.42 -6.50 -21.87
C LEU A 61 35.67 -6.25 -22.72
N GLY A 62 35.53 -5.57 -23.86
CA GLY A 62 36.65 -5.17 -24.70
C GLY A 62 37.54 -4.10 -24.06
N ARG A 63 36.97 -3.19 -23.26
CA ARG A 63 37.73 -2.18 -22.49
C ARG A 63 38.47 -2.75 -21.27
N LEU A 64 38.04 -3.91 -20.76
CA LEU A 64 38.61 -4.57 -19.57
C LEU A 64 39.54 -5.75 -19.92
N ASP A 65 39.86 -5.94 -21.20
CA ASP A 65 40.82 -6.93 -21.72
C ASP A 65 40.54 -8.36 -21.22
N MET A 66 39.33 -8.84 -21.51
CA MET A 66 38.79 -10.09 -20.98
C MET A 66 38.82 -11.26 -21.98
N ASP A 67 38.88 -12.48 -21.42
CA ASP A 67 38.98 -13.77 -22.14
C ASP A 67 37.59 -14.45 -22.29
N TYR A 68 37.33 -15.07 -23.45
CA TYR A 68 36.08 -15.78 -23.80
C TYR A 68 35.80 -17.07 -22.99
N SER A 69 36.68 -17.46 -22.07
CA SER A 69 36.62 -18.69 -21.27
C SER A 69 35.33 -18.84 -20.49
N ILE A 70 34.73 -17.73 -20.03
CA ILE A 70 33.48 -17.78 -19.25
C ILE A 70 32.28 -18.26 -20.08
N LEU A 71 32.20 -17.85 -21.36
CA LEU A 71 31.15 -18.30 -22.27
C LEU A 71 31.32 -19.79 -22.59
N LYS A 72 32.57 -20.22 -22.75
CA LYS A 72 32.91 -21.64 -22.93
C LYS A 72 32.52 -22.46 -21.69
N ALA A 73 32.76 -21.94 -20.49
CA ALA A 73 32.38 -22.60 -19.24
C ALA A 73 30.85 -22.72 -19.08
N ILE A 74 30.08 -21.68 -19.45
CA ILE A 74 28.61 -21.72 -19.49
C ILE A 74 28.12 -22.79 -20.48
N ALA A 75 28.68 -22.83 -21.69
CA ALA A 75 28.32 -23.81 -22.70
C ALA A 75 28.63 -25.26 -22.27
N THR A 76 29.80 -25.48 -21.66
CA THR A 76 30.19 -26.80 -21.14
C THR A 76 29.23 -27.29 -20.06
N ARG A 77 28.91 -26.45 -19.07
CA ARG A 77 27.95 -26.80 -18.01
C ARG A 77 26.55 -27.08 -18.57
N SER A 78 26.09 -26.26 -19.51
CA SER A 78 24.79 -26.43 -20.16
C SER A 78 24.67 -27.78 -20.85
N ARG A 79 25.69 -28.18 -21.63
CA ARG A 79 25.73 -29.50 -22.29
C ARG A 79 25.70 -30.65 -21.28
N ALA A 80 26.46 -30.56 -20.20
CA ALA A 80 26.47 -31.58 -19.15
C ALA A 80 25.09 -31.75 -18.49
N GLU A 81 24.42 -30.65 -18.15
CA GLU A 81 23.06 -30.69 -17.57
C GLU A 81 22.00 -31.20 -18.57
N GLN A 82 22.14 -30.90 -19.87
CA GLN A 82 21.26 -31.44 -20.90
C GLN A 82 21.39 -32.96 -21.05
N LEU A 83 22.61 -33.51 -20.94
CA LEU A 83 22.85 -34.95 -20.93
C LEU A 83 22.19 -35.62 -19.72
N ILE A 84 22.35 -35.05 -18.52
CA ILE A 84 21.67 -35.52 -17.29
C ILE A 84 20.15 -35.53 -17.48
N ARG A 85 19.59 -34.52 -18.14
CA ARG A 85 18.16 -34.47 -18.43
C ARG A 85 17.73 -35.56 -19.40
N ALA A 86 18.47 -35.76 -20.50
CA ALA A 86 18.18 -36.79 -21.48
C ALA A 86 18.20 -38.19 -20.85
N GLU A 87 19.20 -38.49 -20.03
CA GLU A 87 19.31 -39.75 -19.28
C GLU A 87 18.16 -39.95 -18.29
N ALA A 88 17.80 -38.92 -17.53
CA ALA A 88 16.69 -38.99 -16.58
C ALA A 88 15.33 -39.19 -17.26
N VAL A 89 15.11 -38.56 -18.43
CA VAL A 89 13.91 -38.77 -19.24
C VAL A 89 13.87 -40.19 -19.80
N ALA A 90 14.99 -40.70 -20.34
CA ALA A 90 15.09 -42.06 -20.84
C ALA A 90 14.82 -43.12 -19.75
N LYS A 91 15.29 -42.86 -18.51
CA LYS A 91 15.03 -43.73 -17.35
C LYS A 91 13.59 -43.64 -16.84
N ALA A 92 12.98 -42.46 -16.90
CA ALA A 92 11.59 -42.22 -16.50
C ALA A 92 10.55 -42.95 -17.37
N VAL A 93 10.85 -43.14 -18.66
CA VAL A 93 10.05 -43.97 -19.55
C VAL A 93 9.94 -45.41 -19.02
N LYS A 94 10.88 -45.87 -18.18
CA LYS A 94 10.89 -47.20 -17.55
C LYS A 94 10.27 -47.23 -16.13
N ASP A 95 10.50 -46.20 -15.30
CA ASP A 95 10.20 -46.24 -13.86
C ASP A 95 9.11 -45.23 -13.39
N GLY A 96 8.45 -44.51 -14.31
CA GLY A 96 7.54 -43.41 -13.99
C GLY A 96 8.25 -42.04 -13.92
N LYS A 97 7.67 -41.04 -13.24
CA LYS A 97 8.09 -39.61 -13.38
C LYS A 97 9.61 -39.37 -13.24
N PRO A 98 10.23 -38.55 -14.12
CA PRO A 98 11.67 -38.28 -14.09
C PRO A 98 12.10 -37.57 -12.81
N LYS A 99 13.05 -38.17 -12.08
CA LYS A 99 13.73 -37.53 -10.94
C LYS A 99 15.02 -36.89 -11.41
N LEU A 100 14.96 -35.60 -11.71
CA LEU A 100 16.14 -34.80 -12.07
C LEU A 100 16.88 -34.37 -10.81
N ARG A 101 18.18 -34.67 -10.73
CA ARG A 101 19.09 -34.10 -9.74
C ARG A 101 20.33 -33.60 -10.47
N PHE A 102 20.59 -32.31 -10.37
CA PHE A 102 21.82 -31.71 -10.90
C PHE A 102 22.88 -31.67 -9.80
N PRO A 103 24.17 -31.83 -10.14
CA PRO A 103 25.26 -31.69 -9.19
C PRO A 103 25.21 -30.30 -8.53
N ARG A 104 25.33 -30.27 -7.20
CA ARG A 104 25.57 -29.04 -6.43
C ARG A 104 27.07 -28.77 -6.42
N GLU A 105 27.66 -28.53 -7.58
CA GLU A 105 28.99 -27.95 -7.61
C GLU A 105 28.91 -26.61 -6.88
N ARG A 106 29.85 -26.37 -5.95
CA ARG A 106 29.93 -25.08 -5.29
C ARG A 106 30.05 -24.01 -6.38
N PRO A 107 29.27 -22.93 -6.30
CA PRO A 107 29.23 -21.97 -7.38
C PRO A 107 30.53 -21.15 -7.30
N ASP A 108 31.59 -21.64 -7.92
CA ASP A 108 32.91 -20.98 -7.85
C ASP A 108 33.07 -20.00 -9.02
N GLN A 109 32.36 -20.23 -10.14
CA GLN A 109 32.48 -19.40 -11.34
C GLN A 109 31.15 -19.07 -12.04
N ILE A 110 30.15 -19.96 -12.02
CA ILE A 110 28.89 -19.82 -12.79
C ILE A 110 27.69 -20.03 -11.86
N TRP A 111 26.85 -19.00 -11.73
CA TRP A 111 25.78 -18.92 -10.73
C TRP A 111 24.43 -18.73 -11.43
N PRO A 112 23.73 -19.82 -11.79
CA PRO A 112 22.48 -19.72 -12.54
C PRO A 112 21.40 -19.03 -11.71
N VAL A 113 20.63 -18.14 -12.32
CA VAL A 113 19.60 -17.35 -11.63
C VAL A 113 18.22 -17.88 -11.98
N LEU A 114 17.40 -18.14 -10.95
CA LEU A 114 16.01 -18.51 -11.18
C LEU A 114 15.24 -17.38 -11.89
N PRO A 115 14.46 -17.67 -12.94
CA PRO A 115 13.72 -16.65 -13.71
C PRO A 115 12.70 -15.87 -12.88
N LYS A 116 12.18 -16.48 -11.81
CA LYS A 116 11.25 -15.83 -10.90
C LYS A 116 12.04 -15.21 -9.76
N ASN A 117 12.28 -13.90 -9.86
CA ASN A 117 12.66 -13.10 -8.71
C ASN A 117 11.50 -13.17 -7.70
N ARG A 118 11.64 -14.00 -6.67
CA ARG A 118 10.81 -13.82 -5.49
C ARG A 118 11.40 -12.65 -4.74
N GLN A 119 10.89 -11.46 -4.98
CA GLN A 119 11.04 -10.40 -3.98
C GLN A 119 10.47 -10.95 -2.68
N PHE A 120 11.20 -10.74 -1.58
CA PHE A 120 10.60 -10.99 -0.28
C PHE A 120 9.47 -9.96 -0.10
N PRO A 121 8.23 -10.40 0.20
CA PRO A 121 7.14 -9.47 0.48
C PRO A 121 7.54 -8.49 1.59
N ILE A 122 6.88 -7.34 1.62
CA ILE A 122 7.00 -6.34 2.70
C ILE A 122 6.86 -7.05 4.06
N GLY A 123 7.87 -6.89 4.92
CA GLY A 123 7.94 -7.55 6.23
C GLY A 123 8.60 -8.92 6.23
N VAL A 124 9.05 -9.44 5.09
CA VAL A 124 9.73 -10.75 4.96
C VAL A 124 11.16 -10.58 4.43
N GLY A 125 11.77 -9.40 4.57
CA GLY A 125 13.09 -9.02 4.02
C GLY A 125 14.29 -9.87 4.48
N THR A 126 15.48 -9.31 4.38
CA THR A 126 16.74 -10.00 4.78
C THR A 126 17.04 -9.84 6.28
N GLY A 127 16.40 -8.88 6.94
CA GLY A 127 16.64 -8.49 8.33
C GLY A 127 17.43 -7.18 8.43
N MET A 128 17.08 -6.31 9.39
CA MET A 128 17.82 -5.08 9.70
C MET A 128 19.31 -5.31 9.95
N HIS A 129 19.67 -6.40 10.63
CA HIS A 129 21.06 -6.75 10.89
C HIS A 129 21.83 -7.01 9.60
N HIS A 130 21.21 -7.67 8.62
CA HIS A 130 21.83 -7.89 7.30
C HIS A 130 22.12 -6.56 6.60
N LEU A 131 21.18 -5.60 6.64
CA LEU A 131 21.40 -4.26 6.08
C LEU A 131 22.55 -3.51 6.76
N ARG A 132 22.69 -3.63 8.09
CA ARG A 132 23.81 -3.01 8.83
C ARG A 132 25.15 -3.64 8.46
N VAL A 133 25.23 -4.96 8.37
CA VAL A 133 26.45 -5.68 7.95
C VAL A 133 26.80 -5.31 6.50
N LEU A 134 25.80 -5.20 5.62
CA LEU A 134 26.01 -4.76 4.24
C LEU A 134 26.52 -3.32 4.17
N ASN A 135 25.93 -2.41 4.95
CA ASN A 135 26.39 -1.02 5.05
C ASN A 135 27.84 -0.96 5.53
N GLN A 136 28.20 -1.68 6.60
CA GLN A 136 29.57 -1.74 7.08
C GLN A 136 30.54 -2.29 6.02
N HIS A 137 30.11 -3.32 5.28
CA HIS A 137 30.91 -3.86 4.19
C HIS A 137 31.16 -2.81 3.10
N ILE A 138 30.14 -2.06 2.70
CA ILE A 138 30.24 -0.99 1.70
C ILE A 138 31.21 0.08 2.19
N LEU A 139 31.04 0.59 3.41
CA LEU A 139 31.93 1.61 3.97
C LEU A 139 33.39 1.13 4.02
N ASN A 140 33.61 -0.12 4.42
CA ASN A 140 34.95 -0.70 4.44
C ASN A 140 35.58 -0.88 3.05
N ARG A 141 34.76 -1.07 2.01
CA ARG A 141 35.21 -1.32 0.63
C ARG A 141 35.41 -0.06 -0.18
N PHE A 142 34.53 0.92 -0.04
CA PHE A 142 34.63 2.18 -0.75
C PHE A 142 35.51 3.18 -0.02
N GLN A 143 35.60 3.13 1.32
CA GLN A 143 36.43 4.02 2.11
C GLN A 143 36.18 5.50 1.74
N ASP A 144 37.20 6.19 1.25
CA ASP A 144 37.18 7.58 0.80
C ASP A 144 36.54 7.79 -0.58
N LEU A 145 36.25 6.71 -1.32
CA LEU A 145 35.60 6.78 -2.64
C LEU A 145 34.08 7.01 -2.56
N ALA A 146 33.47 6.84 -1.39
CA ALA A 146 32.04 7.11 -1.18
C ALA A 146 31.76 7.49 0.27
N GLU A 147 30.89 8.47 0.46
CA GLU A 147 30.42 8.88 1.78
C GLU A 147 28.95 8.45 2.02
N PRO A 148 28.55 8.19 3.28
CA PRO A 148 27.15 7.98 3.60
C PRO A 148 26.32 9.23 3.34
N LEU A 149 25.12 9.06 2.78
CA LEU A 149 24.14 10.13 2.73
C LEU A 149 23.68 10.48 4.15
N VAL A 150 23.92 11.73 4.58
CA VAL A 150 23.54 12.21 5.92
C VAL A 150 22.14 12.81 5.86
N ALA A 151 21.30 12.41 6.83
CA ALA A 151 19.98 12.99 7.02
C ALA A 151 19.80 13.41 8.48
N ARG A 152 19.23 14.60 8.71
CA ARG A 152 19.05 15.18 10.04
C ARG A 152 17.60 14.99 10.49
N ALA A 153 17.40 14.50 11.71
CA ALA A 153 16.04 14.36 12.23
C ALA A 153 15.39 15.74 12.35
N THR A 154 14.18 15.88 11.83
CA THR A 154 13.44 17.14 11.96
C THR A 154 12.93 17.31 13.38
N THR A 155 12.60 18.55 13.77
CA THR A 155 12.01 18.86 15.07
C THR A 155 10.52 18.52 15.17
N LEU A 156 9.95 17.89 14.12
CA LEU A 156 8.54 17.51 14.07
C LEU A 156 8.18 16.52 15.18
N THR A 157 7.20 16.90 15.99
CA THR A 157 6.55 15.95 16.89
C THR A 157 5.34 15.35 16.21
N LEU A 158 5.41 14.05 15.92
CA LEU A 158 4.27 13.33 15.37
C LEU A 158 3.15 13.21 16.44
N PRO A 159 1.90 13.51 16.07
CA PRO A 159 0.76 13.44 16.98
C PRO A 159 0.51 12.01 17.46
N HIS A 160 0.10 11.84 18.72
CA HIS A 160 -0.27 10.53 19.27
C HIS A 160 -1.43 9.92 18.47
N ARG A 161 -1.30 8.66 18.05
CA ARG A 161 -2.38 7.96 17.33
C ARG A 161 -3.39 7.42 18.33
N PRO A 162 -4.69 7.40 18.01
CA PRO A 162 -5.70 6.84 18.92
C PRO A 162 -5.44 5.38 19.34
N THR A 163 -4.67 4.62 18.55
CA THR A 163 -4.25 3.24 18.84
C THR A 163 -2.91 3.10 19.54
N ASP A 164 -2.14 4.19 19.67
CA ASP A 164 -0.89 4.15 20.40
C ASP A 164 -1.20 3.84 21.87
N PRO A 165 -0.37 3.00 22.54
CA PRO A 165 -0.52 2.78 23.97
C PRO A 165 -0.54 4.13 24.70
N GLU A 166 -1.46 4.28 25.64
CA GLU A 166 -1.51 5.46 26.48
C GLU A 166 -0.16 5.60 27.21
N ARG A 167 0.49 6.76 27.07
CA ARG A 167 1.70 7.06 27.84
C ARG A 167 1.28 7.54 29.22
N VAL A 168 0.93 6.57 30.06
CA VAL A 168 0.54 6.83 31.44
C VAL A 168 1.79 7.06 32.28
N SER A 169 1.82 8.12 33.10
CA SER A 169 2.92 8.31 34.05
C SER A 169 2.92 7.16 35.06
N LYS A 170 4.08 6.86 35.65
CA LYS A 170 4.18 5.80 36.67
C LYS A 170 3.19 6.05 37.83
N ALA A 171 3.07 7.31 38.26
CA ALA A 171 2.14 7.71 39.32
C ALA A 171 0.67 7.45 38.97
N GLU A 172 0.27 7.71 37.72
CA GLU A 172 -1.09 7.42 37.25
C GLU A 172 -1.33 5.91 37.07
N MET A 173 -0.31 5.13 36.67
CA MET A 173 -0.40 3.66 36.68
C MET A 173 -0.57 3.11 38.10
N ASP A 174 0.18 3.65 39.06
CA ASP A 174 0.10 3.24 40.46
C ASP A 174 -1.27 3.63 41.07
N ARG A 175 -1.81 4.80 40.73
CA ARG A 175 -3.19 5.20 41.10
C ARG A 175 -4.23 4.24 40.54
N ARG A 176 -4.18 3.95 39.23
CA ARG A 176 -5.12 3.02 38.57
C ARG A 176 -5.04 1.60 39.13
N LYS A 177 -3.82 1.17 39.53
CA LYS A 177 -3.62 -0.10 40.21
C LYS A 177 -4.28 -0.11 41.60
N ALA A 178 -4.12 0.96 42.37
CA ALA A 178 -4.76 1.10 43.67
C ALA A 178 -6.30 1.16 43.56
N GLU A 179 -6.85 1.87 42.57
CA GLU A 179 -8.29 1.92 42.28
C GLU A 179 -8.85 0.54 41.91
N ARG A 180 -8.06 -0.28 41.20
CA ARG A 180 -8.40 -1.68 40.87
C ARG A 180 -8.40 -2.58 42.11
N GLU A 181 -7.42 -2.41 42.99
CA GLU A 181 -7.33 -3.13 44.27
C GLU A 181 -8.46 -2.70 45.24
N ALA A 182 -8.98 -1.48 45.09
CA ALA A 182 -10.09 -0.94 45.86
C ALA A 182 -11.49 -1.31 45.31
N GLY A 183 -11.59 -2.12 44.25
CA GLY A 183 -12.87 -2.61 43.73
C GLY A 183 -13.67 -1.61 42.89
N SER A 184 -13.00 -0.64 42.25
CA SER A 184 -13.65 0.27 41.30
C SER A 184 -14.18 -0.47 40.06
N ASP A 185 -15.49 -0.36 39.81
CA ASP A 185 -16.17 -0.88 38.60
C ASP A 185 -15.98 0.03 37.37
N ILE A 186 -15.23 1.13 37.49
CA ILE A 186 -14.97 2.02 36.37
C ILE A 186 -14.08 1.27 35.37
N PRO A 187 -14.55 0.96 34.15
CA PRO A 187 -13.71 0.33 33.15
C PRO A 187 -12.60 1.33 32.82
N LEU A 188 -11.36 0.96 33.13
CA LEU A 188 -10.20 1.68 32.59
C LEU A 188 -10.39 1.76 31.08
N ARG A 189 -10.31 2.97 30.49
CA ARG A 189 -10.24 3.10 29.02
C ARG A 189 -9.17 2.13 28.54
N GLY A 190 -9.59 1.14 27.75
CA GLY A 190 -8.72 0.08 27.28
C GLY A 190 -7.56 0.65 26.46
N LYS A 191 -6.63 -0.23 26.04
CA LYS A 191 -5.63 0.10 25.02
C LYS A 191 -6.27 0.92 23.89
N GLY A 192 -5.57 1.93 23.41
CA GLY A 192 -6.06 2.87 22.39
C GLY A 192 -6.96 2.23 21.34
N THR A 193 -8.15 2.80 21.13
CA THR A 193 -9.15 2.31 20.18
C THR A 193 -8.91 2.90 18.80
N ALA A 194 -9.09 2.10 17.74
CA ALA A 194 -9.03 2.60 16.37
C ALA A 194 -10.31 3.34 15.96
N PHE A 195 -11.40 3.14 16.71
CA PHE A 195 -12.69 3.75 16.47
C PHE A 195 -12.72 5.20 16.95
N PRO A 196 -13.26 6.12 16.14
CA PRO A 196 -13.52 7.48 16.60
C PRO A 196 -14.58 7.48 17.70
N GLU A 197 -14.60 8.56 18.48
CA GLU A 197 -15.69 8.82 19.42
C GLU A 197 -17.02 9.00 18.65
N PRO A 198 -18.15 8.44 19.12
CA PRO A 198 -19.45 8.58 18.44
C PRO A 198 -19.84 10.03 18.15
N ALA A 199 -19.52 10.97 19.05
CA ALA A 199 -19.76 12.40 18.84
C ALA A 199 -19.01 12.96 17.61
N SER A 200 -17.80 12.47 17.33
CA SER A 200 -17.05 12.87 16.14
C SER A 200 -17.68 12.33 14.85
N ILE A 201 -18.24 11.11 14.90
CA ILE A 201 -19.01 10.56 13.78
C ILE A 201 -20.24 11.43 13.53
N THR A 202 -21.03 11.74 14.56
CA THR A 202 -22.23 12.58 14.44
C THR A 202 -21.90 13.97 13.89
N ALA A 203 -20.80 14.58 14.32
CA ALA A 203 -20.36 15.87 13.80
C ALA A 203 -20.05 15.81 12.30
N ALA A 204 -19.37 14.76 11.85
CA ALA A 204 -19.05 14.57 10.44
C ALA A 204 -20.29 14.26 9.58
N VAL A 205 -21.24 13.47 10.09
CA VAL A 205 -22.54 13.22 9.44
C VAL A 205 -23.29 14.53 9.24
N LYS A 206 -23.32 15.39 10.27
CA LYS A 206 -23.93 16.73 10.20
C LYS A 206 -23.21 17.64 9.21
N ALA A 207 -21.88 17.64 9.21
CA ALA A 207 -21.07 18.44 8.28
C ALA A 207 -21.25 17.99 6.81
N ALA A 208 -21.61 16.73 6.58
CA ALA A 208 -21.97 16.19 5.27
C ALA A 208 -23.43 16.48 4.86
N GLY A 209 -24.21 17.18 5.71
CA GLY A 209 -25.60 17.57 5.41
C GLY A 209 -26.67 16.59 5.87
N PHE A 210 -26.31 15.60 6.70
CA PHE A 210 -27.24 14.57 7.20
C PHE A 210 -27.55 14.76 8.68
N THR A 211 -28.70 14.27 9.14
CA THR A 211 -29.11 14.35 10.55
C THR A 211 -28.80 13.07 11.33
N LYS A 212 -28.65 11.94 10.61
CA LYS A 212 -28.53 10.61 11.19
C LYS A 212 -27.66 9.70 10.33
N LEU A 213 -26.90 8.81 10.95
CA LEU A 213 -26.23 7.68 10.31
C LEU A 213 -26.97 6.37 10.61
N ARG A 214 -27.28 5.59 9.57
CA ARG A 214 -27.82 4.24 9.69
C ARG A 214 -26.86 3.22 9.08
N LEU A 215 -26.46 2.24 9.88
CA LEU A 215 -25.65 1.09 9.47
C LEU A 215 -26.55 -0.10 9.18
N VAL A 216 -26.68 -0.50 7.92
CA VAL A 216 -27.51 -1.63 7.51
C VAL A 216 -26.63 -2.88 7.40
N CYS A 217 -26.76 -3.79 8.35
CA CYS A 217 -26.00 -5.03 8.44
C CYS A 217 -26.70 -6.13 7.65
N LEU A 218 -26.18 -6.46 6.46
CA LEU A 218 -26.72 -7.50 5.58
C LEU A 218 -25.94 -8.80 5.79
N TRP A 219 -26.63 -9.87 6.18
CA TRP A 219 -25.99 -11.14 6.56
C TRP A 219 -26.76 -12.34 6.00
N TYR A 220 -26.14 -13.51 5.97
CA TYR A 220 -26.84 -14.78 5.70
C TYR A 220 -26.33 -15.97 6.51
N ARG A 221 -25.25 -15.80 7.29
CA ARG A 221 -24.83 -16.71 8.37
C ARG A 221 -24.94 -16.02 9.72
N ASP A 222 -25.53 -16.73 10.69
CA ASP A 222 -25.73 -16.20 12.04
C ASP A 222 -24.39 -15.89 12.72
N GLU A 223 -23.34 -16.67 12.44
CA GLU A 223 -22.00 -16.40 12.96
C GLU A 223 -21.47 -15.03 12.52
N THR A 224 -21.73 -14.63 11.28
CA THR A 224 -21.32 -13.30 10.77
C THR A 224 -22.17 -12.20 11.40
N ARG A 225 -23.48 -12.43 11.57
CA ARG A 225 -24.39 -11.51 12.27
C ARG A 225 -23.91 -11.22 13.70
N LEU A 226 -23.58 -12.26 14.45
CA LEU A 226 -23.08 -12.15 15.83
C LEU A 226 -21.74 -11.40 15.89
N ARG A 227 -20.86 -11.59 14.91
CA ARG A 227 -19.58 -10.86 14.80
C ARG A 227 -19.81 -9.35 14.58
N MET A 228 -20.72 -8.99 13.67
CA MET A 228 -21.11 -7.60 13.43
C MET A 228 -21.72 -6.97 14.70
N LEU A 229 -22.67 -7.67 15.34
CA LEU A 229 -23.35 -7.20 16.54
C LEU A 229 -22.38 -7.01 17.72
N THR A 230 -21.50 -7.98 17.96
CA THR A 230 -20.47 -7.89 19.03
C THR A 230 -19.53 -6.72 18.78
N THR A 231 -19.18 -6.44 17.52
CA THR A 231 -18.32 -5.31 17.16
C THR A 231 -19.02 -3.98 17.38
N LEU A 232 -20.30 -3.85 17.02
CA LEU A 232 -21.08 -2.64 17.31
C LEU A 232 -21.25 -2.43 18.81
N ALA A 233 -21.61 -3.46 19.56
CA ALA A 233 -21.77 -3.38 21.01
C ALA A 233 -20.47 -2.93 21.69
N LYS A 234 -19.33 -3.49 21.27
CA LYS A 234 -18.01 -3.05 21.76
C LYS A 234 -17.69 -1.60 21.37
N THR A 235 -17.95 -1.21 20.12
CA THR A 235 -17.59 0.11 19.58
C THR A 235 -18.38 1.23 20.25
N TYR A 236 -19.67 0.99 20.50
CA TYR A 236 -20.61 1.95 21.07
C TYR A 236 -20.88 1.74 22.56
N ASN A 237 -20.12 0.84 23.21
CA ASN A 237 -20.26 0.51 24.63
C ASN A 237 -21.69 0.13 25.05
N LEU A 238 -22.35 -0.69 24.23
CA LEU A 238 -23.70 -1.21 24.51
C LEU A 238 -23.60 -2.46 25.41
N ASP A 239 -24.59 -2.64 26.28
CA ASP A 239 -24.74 -3.92 26.98
C ASP A 239 -25.11 -5.01 25.97
N ASN A 240 -24.25 -6.01 25.85
CA ASN A 240 -24.43 -7.11 24.91
C ASN A 240 -25.24 -8.27 25.50
N LYS A 241 -25.58 -8.24 26.79
CA LYS A 241 -26.36 -9.31 27.42
C LYS A 241 -27.80 -9.28 26.91
N GLY A 242 -28.17 -10.29 26.11
CA GLY A 242 -29.52 -10.42 25.55
C GLY A 242 -29.83 -9.45 24.41
N LEU A 243 -28.82 -8.72 23.90
CA LEU A 243 -28.97 -7.92 22.70
C LEU A 243 -29.07 -8.86 21.50
N ASP A 244 -30.28 -9.06 21.00
CA ASP A 244 -30.57 -9.89 19.82
C ASP A 244 -31.70 -9.22 19.01
N PRO A 245 -31.37 -8.23 18.16
CA PRO A 245 -32.39 -7.49 17.41
C PRO A 245 -33.10 -8.42 16.42
N ARG A 246 -34.43 -8.26 16.32
CA ARG A 246 -35.21 -8.95 15.28
C ARG A 246 -34.80 -8.46 13.90
N ASP A 247 -35.01 -9.28 12.88
CA ASP A 247 -34.75 -8.88 11.49
C ASP A 247 -35.55 -7.61 11.14
N GLY A 248 -34.86 -6.62 10.58
CA GLY A 248 -35.41 -5.30 10.27
C GLY A 248 -35.64 -4.36 11.46
N GLN A 249 -35.36 -4.79 12.68
CA GLN A 249 -35.45 -3.92 13.85
C GLN A 249 -34.28 -2.93 13.89
N GLU A 250 -34.61 -1.64 13.99
CA GLU A 250 -33.61 -0.59 14.19
C GLU A 250 -33.18 -0.52 15.67
N ILE A 251 -31.86 -0.53 15.90
CA ILE A 251 -31.23 -0.39 17.20
C ILE A 251 -30.55 0.97 17.29
N ASP A 252 -30.70 1.64 18.44
CA ASP A 252 -29.95 2.86 18.73
C ASP A 252 -28.53 2.51 19.18
N LEU A 253 -27.55 3.12 18.51
CA LEU A 253 -26.14 3.00 18.85
C LEU A 253 -25.65 4.24 19.61
N TYR A 254 -26.25 5.42 19.36
CA TYR A 254 -25.85 6.67 19.98
C TYR A 254 -26.93 7.77 19.86
N GLY A 255 -27.81 7.84 20.85
CA GLY A 255 -28.73 8.96 21.07
C GLY A 255 -29.65 9.25 19.88
N GLY A 256 -30.03 8.22 19.12
CA GLY A 256 -30.84 8.30 17.89
C GLY A 256 -30.12 8.85 16.66
N THR A 257 -28.89 9.37 16.82
CA THR A 257 -28.10 9.97 15.73
C THR A 257 -27.29 8.94 14.95
N ILE A 258 -27.01 7.79 15.57
CA ILE A 258 -26.37 6.64 14.94
C ILE A 258 -27.20 5.41 15.27
N THR A 259 -27.63 4.67 14.25
CA THR A 259 -28.42 3.45 14.41
C THR A 259 -27.87 2.31 13.57
N ALA A 260 -28.29 1.09 13.88
CA ALA A 260 -28.08 -0.07 13.02
C ALA A 260 -29.37 -0.85 12.78
N VAL A 261 -29.45 -1.57 11.66
CA VAL A 261 -30.53 -2.49 11.33
C VAL A 261 -29.90 -3.78 10.79
N PHE A 262 -30.37 -4.94 11.23
CA PHE A 262 -29.90 -6.23 10.73
C PHE A 262 -30.92 -6.84 9.79
N HIS A 263 -30.47 -7.31 8.62
CA HIS A 263 -31.32 -7.97 7.63
C HIS A 263 -30.67 -9.24 7.06
N PHE A 264 -31.41 -10.34 7.11
CA PHE A 264 -31.08 -11.58 6.43
C PHE A 264 -31.28 -11.43 4.91
N MET A 265 -30.21 -11.62 4.14
CA MET A 265 -30.15 -11.36 2.69
C MET A 265 -29.47 -12.49 1.91
N GLY A 266 -29.87 -13.74 2.15
CA GLY A 266 -29.29 -14.94 1.52
C GLY A 266 -29.19 -14.85 -0.01
N ASP A 267 -30.30 -14.60 -0.71
CA ASP A 267 -30.34 -14.56 -2.17
C ASP A 267 -29.55 -13.41 -2.78
N PHE A 268 -29.31 -12.34 -2.02
CA PHE A 268 -28.54 -11.19 -2.46
C PHE A 268 -27.03 -11.42 -2.29
N LEU A 269 -26.62 -12.01 -1.16
CA LEU A 269 -25.22 -12.09 -0.73
C LEU A 269 -24.49 -13.40 -1.12
N THR A 270 -25.23 -14.44 -1.50
CA THR A 270 -24.64 -15.73 -1.94
C THR A 270 -24.14 -15.68 -3.37
N HIS A 271 -23.15 -16.53 -3.68
CA HIS A 271 -22.59 -16.65 -5.04
C HIS A 271 -23.63 -17.16 -6.03
N GLY A 272 -23.59 -16.66 -7.26
CA GLY A 272 -24.53 -17.08 -8.28
C GLY A 272 -24.67 -16.07 -9.41
N SER A 273 -25.70 -16.29 -10.23
CA SER A 273 -26.02 -15.44 -11.38
C SER A 273 -26.37 -14.00 -10.95
N PRO A 274 -25.97 -12.98 -11.74
CA PRO A 274 -26.43 -11.60 -11.53
C PRO A 274 -27.95 -11.43 -11.68
N SER A 275 -28.59 -12.31 -12.45
CA SER A 275 -30.03 -12.24 -12.74
C SER A 275 -30.87 -12.35 -11.46
N GLY A 276 -31.77 -11.39 -11.25
CA GLY A 276 -32.68 -11.38 -10.10
C GLY A 276 -32.11 -10.79 -8.81
N ARG A 277 -30.81 -10.43 -8.76
CA ARG A 277 -30.16 -9.93 -7.54
C ARG A 277 -30.73 -8.61 -7.03
N THR A 278 -31.10 -7.70 -7.94
CA THR A 278 -31.80 -6.45 -7.55
C THR A 278 -33.16 -6.73 -6.92
N LYS A 279 -33.87 -7.80 -7.34
CA LYS A 279 -35.13 -8.22 -6.73
C LYS A 279 -34.88 -8.82 -5.34
N ALA A 280 -33.80 -9.58 -5.16
CA ALA A 280 -33.39 -10.13 -3.88
C ALA A 280 -33.05 -9.04 -2.83
N LEU A 281 -32.69 -7.82 -3.26
CA LEU A 281 -32.42 -6.69 -2.36
C LEU A 281 -33.68 -6.04 -1.77
N LYS A 282 -34.85 -6.22 -2.41
CA LYS A 282 -36.10 -5.53 -2.05
C LYS A 282 -36.51 -5.62 -0.57
N PRO A 283 -36.34 -6.75 0.14
CA PRO A 283 -36.71 -6.83 1.56
C PRO A 283 -36.02 -5.79 2.44
N ALA A 284 -34.84 -5.29 2.05
CA ALA A 284 -34.09 -4.28 2.79
C ALA A 284 -34.37 -2.84 2.32
N ASP A 285 -35.27 -2.60 1.36
CA ASP A 285 -35.49 -1.27 0.75
C ASP A 285 -35.80 -0.19 1.80
N ALA A 286 -36.61 -0.49 2.82
CA ALA A 286 -36.94 0.45 3.88
C ALA A 286 -35.72 0.82 4.76
N ALA A 287 -34.86 -0.16 5.08
CA ALA A 287 -33.65 0.08 5.85
C ALA A 287 -32.59 0.84 5.03
N LEU A 288 -32.56 0.61 3.71
CA LEU A 288 -31.65 1.24 2.77
C LEU A 288 -32.11 2.61 2.27
N ASP A 289 -33.29 3.08 2.69
CA ASP A 289 -33.80 4.39 2.32
C ASP A 289 -32.96 5.51 2.96
N ALA A 290 -32.36 6.34 2.10
CA ALA A 290 -31.57 7.51 2.46
C ALA A 290 -32.39 8.81 2.45
N SER A 291 -33.72 8.73 2.27
CA SER A 291 -34.61 9.88 2.37
C SER A 291 -34.62 10.48 3.80
N GLY A 292 -35.11 11.72 3.94
CA GLY A 292 -35.26 12.36 5.25
C GLY A 292 -33.94 12.78 5.93
N GLY A 293 -32.83 12.90 5.18
CA GLY A 293 -31.55 13.33 5.72
C GLY A 293 -30.77 12.22 6.43
N VAL A 294 -31.02 10.95 6.10
CA VAL A 294 -30.31 9.80 6.67
C VAL A 294 -29.13 9.41 5.77
N LEU A 295 -27.94 9.39 6.34
CA LEU A 295 -26.75 8.79 5.73
C LEU A 295 -26.79 7.27 5.92
N VAL A 296 -26.73 6.50 4.84
CA VAL A 296 -26.83 5.03 4.88
C VAL A 296 -25.52 4.39 4.46
N GLY A 297 -25.02 3.46 5.27
CA GLY A 297 -23.90 2.57 4.93
C GLY A 297 -24.29 1.10 5.08
N ALA A 298 -23.94 0.26 4.10
CA ALA A 298 -24.22 -1.16 4.13
C ALA A 298 -22.99 -1.96 4.60
N TRP A 299 -23.17 -2.80 5.62
CA TRP A 299 -22.15 -3.69 6.13
C TRP A 299 -22.53 -5.14 5.83
N CYS A 300 -21.86 -5.73 4.84
CA CYS A 300 -22.32 -6.94 4.17
C CYS A 300 -21.45 -8.16 4.52
N GLU A 301 -22.05 -9.34 4.56
CA GLU A 301 -21.33 -10.61 4.56
C GLU A 301 -20.85 -11.00 3.14
N THR A 302 -19.72 -11.70 3.04
CA THR A 302 -19.28 -12.39 1.82
C THR A 302 -18.32 -13.57 2.11
N HIS A 303 -17.98 -14.36 1.10
CA HIS A 303 -16.81 -15.26 1.10
C HIS A 303 -16.17 -15.34 -0.29
N ILE A 304 -15.00 -15.97 -0.39
CA ILE A 304 -14.38 -16.25 -1.69
C ILE A 304 -15.06 -17.50 -2.27
N PRO A 305 -15.53 -17.47 -3.53
CA PRO A 305 -16.19 -18.63 -4.11
C PRO A 305 -15.23 -19.82 -4.21
N THR A 306 -15.75 -20.99 -3.85
CA THR A 306 -15.03 -22.27 -3.86
C THR A 306 -15.73 -23.26 -4.79
N ALA A 307 -15.06 -24.38 -5.09
CA ALA A 307 -15.67 -25.45 -5.87
C ALA A 307 -16.95 -26.03 -5.23
N ASP A 308 -17.09 -25.91 -3.90
CA ASP A 308 -18.29 -26.34 -3.18
C ASP A 308 -19.50 -25.43 -3.50
N ASP A 309 -19.25 -24.15 -3.78
CA ASP A 309 -20.31 -23.17 -4.07
C ASP A 309 -20.85 -23.34 -5.50
N ALA A 310 -20.03 -23.85 -6.42
CA ALA A 310 -20.43 -24.18 -7.79
C ALA A 310 -19.60 -25.35 -8.35
N PRO A 311 -20.01 -26.60 -8.07
CA PRO A 311 -19.29 -27.78 -8.52
C PRO A 311 -19.12 -27.84 -10.03
N GLY A 312 -17.90 -28.11 -10.49
CA GLY A 312 -17.58 -28.25 -11.92
C GLY A 312 -17.08 -26.99 -12.61
N LEU A 313 -17.12 -25.82 -11.96
CA LEU A 313 -16.53 -24.59 -12.50
C LEU A 313 -15.01 -24.51 -12.25
N LYS A 314 -14.28 -24.01 -13.23
CA LYS A 314 -12.86 -23.69 -13.09
C LYS A 314 -12.68 -22.40 -12.28
N PRO A 315 -11.49 -22.16 -11.68
CA PRO A 315 -11.23 -20.95 -10.90
C PRO A 315 -11.56 -19.62 -11.59
N ALA A 316 -11.33 -19.52 -12.91
CA ALA A 316 -11.66 -18.31 -13.68
C ALA A 316 -13.19 -18.09 -13.81
N GLU A 317 -13.96 -19.17 -13.86
CA GLU A 317 -15.43 -19.13 -13.96
C GLU A 317 -16.07 -18.86 -12.58
N LEU A 318 -15.37 -19.22 -11.48
CA LEU A 318 -15.77 -18.87 -10.12
C LEU A 318 -15.73 -17.35 -9.87
N GLU A 319 -14.84 -16.61 -10.53
CA GLU A 319 -14.80 -15.14 -10.43
C GLU A 319 -16.07 -14.49 -10.98
N ASP A 320 -16.68 -15.06 -12.02
CA ASP A 320 -17.87 -14.50 -12.67
C ASP A 320 -19.14 -14.66 -11.81
N ILE A 321 -19.16 -15.64 -10.90
CA ILE A 321 -20.27 -15.86 -9.95
C ILE A 321 -20.01 -15.22 -8.58
N ASP A 322 -18.87 -14.54 -8.38
CA ASP A 322 -18.54 -13.88 -7.12
C ASP A 322 -19.62 -12.84 -6.76
N ALA A 323 -20.12 -12.94 -5.53
CA ALA A 323 -21.21 -12.11 -5.06
C ALA A 323 -20.74 -10.69 -4.71
N LYS A 324 -19.50 -10.55 -4.22
CA LYS A 324 -19.00 -9.27 -3.71
C LYS A 324 -18.98 -8.19 -4.80
N PRO A 325 -18.37 -8.39 -5.99
CA PRO A 325 -18.37 -7.35 -7.02
C PRO A 325 -19.77 -6.94 -7.46
N GLN A 326 -20.65 -7.93 -7.68
CA GLN A 326 -22.00 -7.72 -8.18
C GLN A 326 -22.89 -6.98 -7.17
N THR A 327 -22.89 -7.39 -5.91
CA THR A 327 -23.66 -6.71 -4.84
C THR A 327 -23.14 -5.30 -4.59
N LYS A 328 -21.82 -5.10 -4.66
CA LYS A 328 -21.19 -3.79 -4.49
C LYS A 328 -21.64 -2.84 -5.60
N THR A 329 -21.64 -3.26 -6.86
CA THR A 329 -22.17 -2.47 -7.97
C THR A 329 -23.64 -2.10 -7.77
N ILE A 330 -24.49 -3.03 -7.30
CA ILE A 330 -25.92 -2.76 -7.07
C ILE A 330 -26.14 -1.73 -5.95
N LEU A 331 -25.45 -1.87 -4.82
CA LEU A 331 -25.54 -0.92 -3.70
C LEU A 331 -24.97 0.45 -4.09
N ALA A 332 -23.84 0.48 -4.78
CA ALA A 332 -23.23 1.69 -5.28
C ALA A 332 -24.14 2.43 -6.30
N GLY A 333 -24.87 1.68 -7.13
CA GLY A 333 -25.89 2.24 -8.03
C GLY A 333 -27.09 2.88 -7.32
N ARG A 334 -27.28 2.61 -6.03
CA ARG A 334 -28.25 3.29 -5.15
C ARG A 334 -27.60 4.39 -4.29
N ASP A 335 -26.36 4.77 -4.59
CA ASP A 335 -25.54 5.67 -3.79
C ASP A 335 -25.32 5.18 -2.33
N ILE A 336 -25.26 3.87 -2.11
CA ILE A 336 -25.01 3.27 -0.80
C ILE A 336 -23.59 2.71 -0.75
N ALA A 337 -22.76 3.31 0.10
CA ALA A 337 -21.42 2.80 0.36
C ALA A 337 -21.52 1.44 1.06
N SER A 338 -20.68 0.48 0.64
CA SER A 338 -20.70 -0.88 1.18
C SER A 338 -19.32 -1.41 1.51
N GLN A 339 -19.22 -2.11 2.64
CA GLN A 339 -18.02 -2.85 3.05
C GLN A 339 -18.38 -4.25 3.50
N TYR A 340 -17.40 -5.17 3.38
CA TYR A 340 -17.66 -6.60 3.45
C TYR A 340 -16.85 -7.31 4.54
N VAL A 341 -17.52 -8.17 5.30
CA VAL A 341 -16.91 -9.08 6.28
C VAL A 341 -16.86 -10.49 5.69
N LEU A 342 -15.70 -11.12 5.79
CA LEU A 342 -15.53 -12.50 5.37
C LEU A 342 -16.23 -13.44 6.38
N GLY A 343 -17.26 -14.17 5.95
CA GLY A 343 -18.02 -15.13 6.77
C GLY A 343 -17.46 -16.56 6.72
N LYS A 344 -16.80 -16.94 5.62
CA LYS A 344 -16.17 -18.27 5.42
C LYS A 344 -14.78 -18.12 4.80
N ASN A 345 -13.82 -18.91 5.27
CA ASN A 345 -12.47 -19.01 4.72
C ASN A 345 -12.12 -20.48 4.41
N ALA A 346 -10.86 -20.75 4.06
CA ALA A 346 -10.37 -22.11 3.75
C ALA A 346 -10.44 -23.09 4.94
N GLN A 347 -10.58 -22.59 6.17
CA GLN A 347 -10.75 -23.39 7.39
C GLN A 347 -12.23 -23.59 7.77
N GLY A 348 -13.17 -23.03 7.01
CA GLY A 348 -14.61 -23.14 7.26
C GLY A 348 -15.26 -21.80 7.64
N VAL A 349 -16.42 -21.90 8.29
CA VAL A 349 -17.17 -20.73 8.78
C VAL A 349 -16.38 -20.06 9.91
N ILE A 350 -16.26 -18.74 9.86
CA ILE A 350 -15.50 -17.97 10.83
C ILE A 350 -16.37 -17.72 12.06
N GLN A 351 -16.01 -18.37 13.17
CA GLN A 351 -16.72 -18.26 14.43
C GLN A 351 -16.51 -16.90 15.12
N PRO A 352 -17.50 -16.39 15.86
CA PRO A 352 -17.34 -15.18 16.68
C PRO A 352 -16.20 -15.31 17.68
N LYS A 353 -15.37 -14.26 17.79
CA LYS A 353 -14.26 -14.18 18.74
C LYS A 353 -14.00 -12.74 19.15
N ALA A 354 -13.38 -12.52 20.31
CA ALA A 354 -12.95 -11.20 20.75
C ALA A 354 -11.43 -11.19 21.01
N PRO A 355 -10.65 -10.28 20.41
CA PRO A 355 -11.03 -9.29 19.39
C PRO A 355 -11.21 -9.91 17.99
N ASP A 356 -12.08 -9.30 17.17
CA ASP A 356 -12.29 -9.66 15.77
C ASP A 356 -11.84 -8.54 14.83
N HIS A 357 -10.52 -8.44 14.65
CA HIS A 357 -9.91 -7.37 13.85
C HIS A 357 -10.46 -7.24 12.42
N PRO A 358 -10.71 -8.33 11.64
CA PRO A 358 -11.32 -8.21 10.32
C PRO A 358 -12.66 -7.47 10.32
N THR A 359 -13.51 -7.75 11.30
CA THR A 359 -14.82 -7.12 11.44
C THR A 359 -14.65 -5.65 11.86
N GLU A 360 -13.77 -5.37 12.82
CA GLU A 360 -13.45 -3.98 13.21
C GLU A 360 -12.93 -3.14 12.03
N MET A 361 -12.03 -3.69 11.21
CA MET A 361 -11.48 -2.98 10.05
C MET A 361 -12.54 -2.75 8.97
N ALA A 362 -13.46 -3.69 8.75
CA ALA A 362 -14.54 -3.50 7.77
C ALA A 362 -15.49 -2.35 8.16
N LEU A 363 -15.79 -2.19 9.46
CA LEU A 363 -16.62 -1.08 9.95
C LEU A 363 -15.88 0.27 9.84
N LEU A 364 -14.60 0.29 10.20
CA LEU A 364 -13.73 1.46 10.04
C LEU A 364 -13.64 1.91 8.57
N ASP A 365 -13.46 0.95 7.66
CA ASP A 365 -13.40 1.22 6.22
C ASP A 365 -14.75 1.65 5.64
N LEU A 366 -15.87 1.27 6.28
CA LEU A 366 -17.19 1.77 5.95
C LEU A 366 -17.31 3.26 6.28
N TYR A 367 -16.81 3.72 7.43
CA TYR A 367 -16.78 5.15 7.75
C TYR A 367 -15.94 5.95 6.75
N ARG A 368 -14.79 5.42 6.31
CA ARG A 368 -14.01 6.00 5.19
C ARG A 368 -14.87 6.12 3.93
N SER A 369 -15.52 5.03 3.53
CA SER A 369 -16.36 4.96 2.33
C SER A 369 -17.55 5.93 2.37
N LEU A 370 -18.05 6.24 3.57
CA LEU A 370 -19.09 7.23 3.81
C LEU A 370 -18.56 8.68 3.78
N GLY A 371 -17.24 8.89 3.67
CA GLY A 371 -16.61 10.22 3.68
C GLY A 371 -16.61 10.88 5.06
N ILE A 372 -16.83 10.12 6.12
CA ILE A 372 -16.80 10.62 7.50
C ILE A 372 -15.35 10.93 7.83
N ILE A 373 -15.03 12.13 8.32
CA ILE A 373 -13.67 12.48 8.78
C ILE A 373 -13.75 12.81 10.26
N ASP A 374 -12.98 12.12 11.08
CA ASP A 374 -12.92 12.38 12.51
C ASP A 374 -11.83 13.37 12.90
N ASP A 375 -11.75 13.64 14.21
CA ASP A 375 -10.86 14.62 14.81
C ASP A 375 -9.37 14.29 14.65
N ARG A 376 -8.97 13.06 14.29
CA ARG A 376 -7.57 12.69 14.03
C ARG A 376 -6.92 13.61 13.02
N ILE A 377 -7.64 13.94 11.95
CA ILE A 377 -7.10 14.75 10.85
C ILE A 377 -6.90 16.19 11.30
N ALA A 378 -7.90 16.76 11.98
CA ALA A 378 -7.79 18.09 12.57
C ALA A 378 -6.67 18.17 13.62
N ASN A 379 -6.47 17.11 14.41
CA ASN A 379 -5.40 16.99 15.37
C ASN A 379 -4.02 16.83 14.70
N ALA A 380 -3.98 16.14 13.56
CA ALA A 380 -2.75 15.89 12.81
C ALA A 380 -2.20 17.16 12.18
N LEU A 381 -3.06 17.96 11.56
CA LEU A 381 -2.66 19.13 10.77
C LEU A 381 -2.50 20.41 11.60
N ARG A 382 -2.52 20.33 12.93
CA ARG A 382 -2.31 21.51 13.77
C ARG A 382 -0.96 22.15 13.45
N PRO A 383 -0.92 23.41 13.00
CA PRO A 383 0.32 24.06 12.61
C PRO A 383 1.21 24.25 13.84
N GLU A 384 2.52 24.01 13.66
CA GLU A 384 3.50 24.43 14.65
C GLU A 384 3.50 25.97 14.77
N PRO A 385 3.85 26.55 15.94
CA PRO A 385 3.85 28.00 16.13
C PRO A 385 4.64 28.77 15.06
N ARG A 386 5.74 28.19 14.57
CA ARG A 386 6.58 28.76 13.50
C ARG A 386 5.96 28.75 12.10
N HIS A 387 4.85 28.02 11.90
CA HIS A 387 4.10 27.94 10.65
C HIS A 387 2.65 28.43 10.80
N ALA A 388 2.35 29.23 11.83
CA ALA A 388 0.98 29.58 12.21
C ALA A 388 0.26 30.57 11.25
N LEU A 389 0.99 31.35 10.45
CA LEU A 389 0.41 32.41 9.60
C LEU A 389 -0.36 31.84 8.40
N TYR A 390 0.21 30.84 7.72
CA TYR A 390 -0.39 30.07 6.62
C TYR A 390 -0.06 28.59 6.80
N GLY A 391 -0.74 28.00 7.78
CA GLY A 391 -0.54 26.60 8.17
C GLY A 391 -1.19 25.62 7.20
N PRO A 392 -0.68 24.38 7.12
CA PRO A 392 -1.27 23.30 6.32
C PRO A 392 -2.69 22.90 6.78
N ASP A 393 -3.19 23.45 7.89
CA ASP A 393 -4.60 23.34 8.34
C ASP A 393 -5.57 24.21 7.53
N ARG A 394 -5.08 25.06 6.63
CA ARG A 394 -5.89 25.98 5.82
C ARG A 394 -5.84 25.71 4.31
N ILE A 395 -5.05 24.74 3.88
CA ILE A 395 -4.91 24.35 2.47
C ILE A 395 -5.64 23.03 2.23
N ALA A 396 -6.23 22.87 1.05
CA ALA A 396 -6.77 21.58 0.63
C ALA A 396 -5.63 20.65 0.21
N HIS A 397 -5.66 19.41 0.70
CA HIS A 397 -4.68 18.37 0.34
C HIS A 397 -5.29 17.46 -0.70
N VAL A 398 -4.79 17.50 -1.93
CA VAL A 398 -5.32 16.75 -3.07
C VAL A 398 -4.39 15.58 -3.37
N GLY A 399 -4.94 14.40 -3.64
CA GLY A 399 -4.17 13.22 -4.02
C GLY A 399 -4.68 12.62 -5.33
N PHE A 400 -3.79 12.42 -6.30
CA PHE A 400 -4.11 11.74 -7.56
C PHE A 400 -3.46 10.35 -7.61
N HIS A 401 -4.30 9.34 -7.84
CA HIS A 401 -3.88 7.97 -8.07
C HIS A 401 -4.08 7.63 -9.54
N ILE A 402 -3.04 7.09 -10.17
CA ILE A 402 -3.02 6.73 -11.58
C ILE A 402 -2.54 5.29 -11.71
N ARG A 403 -3.32 4.44 -12.37
CA ARG A 403 -2.95 3.04 -12.55
C ARG A 403 -3.28 2.52 -13.92
N GLN A 404 -2.32 1.85 -14.54
CA GLN A 404 -2.56 1.05 -15.73
C GLN A 404 -3.06 -0.34 -15.32
N GLN A 405 -4.28 -0.70 -15.70
CA GLN A 405 -4.87 -2.01 -15.47
C GLN A 405 -4.39 -3.00 -16.54
N ASN A 406 -3.90 -4.16 -16.09
CA ASN A 406 -3.50 -5.25 -16.99
C ASN A 406 -4.69 -5.81 -17.79
N LYS A 407 -4.39 -6.34 -18.99
CA LYS A 407 -5.36 -7.05 -19.84
C LYS A 407 -5.74 -8.40 -19.22
N ARG A 408 -6.97 -8.89 -19.43
CA ARG A 408 -7.27 -10.31 -19.12
C ARG A 408 -6.51 -11.17 -20.12
N LYS A 409 -6.16 -12.40 -19.71
CA LYS A 409 -5.62 -13.39 -20.65
C LYS A 409 -6.64 -13.61 -21.78
N GLY A 410 -6.23 -13.37 -23.03
CA GLY A 410 -7.09 -13.44 -24.22
C GLY A 410 -7.78 -12.12 -24.62
N GLU A 411 -7.64 -11.05 -23.83
CA GLU A 411 -8.20 -9.73 -24.15
C GLU A 411 -7.28 -8.98 -25.13
N ARG A 412 -7.80 -8.61 -26.31
CA ARG A 412 -7.04 -7.91 -27.37
C ARG A 412 -7.07 -6.38 -27.29
N THR A 413 -7.79 -5.80 -26.33
CA THR A 413 -7.98 -4.35 -26.16
C THR A 413 -6.71 -3.66 -25.61
N SER A 414 -6.63 -2.33 -25.67
CA SER A 414 -5.57 -1.55 -25.01
C SER A 414 -5.68 -1.67 -23.48
N PRO A 415 -4.56 -1.65 -22.73
CA PRO A 415 -4.60 -1.58 -21.26
C PRO A 415 -5.35 -0.32 -20.80
N LYS A 416 -6.32 -0.47 -19.90
CA LYS A 416 -7.10 0.67 -19.37
C LYS A 416 -6.26 1.47 -18.39
N ILE A 417 -6.37 2.80 -18.41
CA ILE A 417 -5.76 3.67 -17.39
C ILE A 417 -6.89 4.21 -16.52
N VAL A 418 -6.80 3.92 -15.22
CA VAL A 418 -7.73 4.39 -14.20
C VAL A 418 -7.10 5.58 -13.50
N VAL A 419 -7.87 6.65 -13.33
CA VAL A 419 -7.47 7.83 -12.55
C VAL A 419 -8.56 8.08 -11.52
N THR A 420 -8.16 8.13 -10.27
CA THR A 420 -9.01 8.55 -9.15
C THR A 420 -8.31 9.67 -8.41
N ALA A 421 -9.08 10.60 -7.86
CA ALA A 421 -8.54 11.69 -7.07
C ALA A 421 -9.42 11.95 -5.85
N THR A 422 -8.80 12.47 -4.79
CA THR A 422 -9.53 12.98 -3.64
C THR A 422 -8.95 14.30 -3.17
N ALA A 423 -9.79 15.14 -2.58
CA ALA A 423 -9.38 16.38 -1.95
C ALA A 423 -9.86 16.39 -0.50
N LEU A 424 -8.91 16.46 0.44
CA LEU A 424 -9.16 16.67 1.85
C LEU A 424 -9.24 18.18 2.08
N VAL A 425 -10.46 18.69 2.29
CA VAL A 425 -10.78 20.11 2.30
C VAL A 425 -10.90 20.61 3.75
N PRO A 426 -10.19 21.69 4.12
CA PRO A 426 -10.27 22.27 5.45
C PRO A 426 -11.65 22.87 5.70
N PRO A 427 -12.14 22.87 6.95
CA PRO A 427 -13.35 23.59 7.30
C PRO A 427 -13.17 25.11 7.14
N ALA A 428 -14.27 25.83 6.89
CA ALA A 428 -14.24 27.30 6.84
C ALA A 428 -13.90 27.94 8.20
N LYS A 429 -14.29 27.29 9.31
CA LYS A 429 -13.95 27.70 10.67
C LYS A 429 -12.99 26.68 11.28
N ARG A 430 -11.93 27.19 11.91
CA ARG A 430 -10.94 26.34 12.56
C ARG A 430 -11.58 25.53 13.68
N GLY A 431 -11.32 24.22 13.70
CA GLY A 431 -11.88 23.30 14.70
C GLY A 431 -13.18 22.61 14.27
N ASP A 432 -13.79 23.02 13.16
CA ASP A 432 -14.89 22.27 12.54
C ASP A 432 -14.37 21.02 11.80
N VAL A 433 -15.29 20.26 11.18
CA VAL A 433 -14.99 18.98 10.54
C VAL A 433 -14.41 19.19 9.14
N TRP A 434 -13.31 18.50 8.85
CA TRP A 434 -12.76 18.38 7.51
C TRP A 434 -13.70 17.60 6.59
N GLN A 435 -13.70 17.91 5.30
CA GLN A 435 -14.50 17.21 4.30
C GLN A 435 -13.61 16.48 3.30
N LEU A 436 -14.10 15.35 2.78
CA LEU A 436 -13.42 14.62 1.72
C LEU A 436 -14.26 14.67 0.43
N ARG A 437 -13.66 15.19 -0.63
CA ARG A 437 -14.21 15.16 -1.99
C ARG A 437 -13.53 14.05 -2.80
N GLY A 438 -14.23 13.48 -3.76
CA GLY A 438 -13.69 12.48 -4.68
C GLY A 438 -13.99 12.82 -6.13
N TRP A 439 -13.18 12.26 -7.02
CA TRP A 439 -13.28 12.41 -8.47
C TRP A 439 -12.75 11.14 -9.15
N SER A 440 -13.29 10.77 -10.32
CA SER A 440 -12.78 9.65 -11.12
C SER A 440 -12.84 9.93 -12.61
N SER A 441 -11.95 9.32 -13.39
CA SER A 441 -11.99 9.44 -14.85
C SER A 441 -13.20 8.76 -15.50
N ALA A 442 -13.92 7.89 -14.78
CA ALA A 442 -15.17 7.29 -15.28
C ALA A 442 -16.36 8.24 -15.16
N VAL A 443 -16.36 9.07 -14.12
CA VAL A 443 -17.40 10.07 -13.84
C VAL A 443 -16.67 11.36 -13.43
N PRO A 444 -16.24 12.17 -14.41
CA PRO A 444 -15.28 13.26 -14.19
C PRO A 444 -15.96 14.49 -13.58
N ARG A 445 -16.32 14.39 -12.30
CA ARG A 445 -16.86 15.49 -11.50
C ARG A 445 -16.40 15.39 -10.06
N TRP A 446 -16.08 16.53 -9.46
CA TRP A 446 -15.86 16.60 -8.02
C TRP A 446 -17.19 16.57 -7.29
N GLN A 447 -17.24 15.79 -6.21
CA GLN A 447 -18.42 15.63 -5.37
C GLN A 447 -18.00 15.04 -4.01
N PRO A 448 -18.89 14.96 -3.00
CA PRO A 448 -18.58 14.27 -1.74
C PRO A 448 -18.03 12.86 -1.98
N TYR A 449 -16.99 12.47 -1.24
CA TYR A 449 -16.24 11.22 -1.49
C TYR A 449 -17.14 9.99 -1.60
N ARG A 450 -18.15 9.87 -0.74
CA ARG A 450 -19.15 8.79 -0.80
C ARG A 450 -19.80 8.67 -2.17
N SER A 451 -20.31 9.79 -2.69
CA SER A 451 -21.00 9.83 -3.99
C SER A 451 -20.03 9.61 -5.15
N ALA A 452 -18.80 10.12 -5.06
CA ALA A 452 -17.76 9.86 -6.05
C ALA A 452 -17.38 8.38 -6.12
N GLN A 453 -17.13 7.77 -4.97
CA GLN A 453 -16.79 6.36 -4.86
C GLN A 453 -17.95 5.49 -5.37
N ASN A 454 -19.18 5.76 -4.95
CA ASN A 454 -20.34 4.97 -5.35
C ASN A 454 -20.61 5.07 -6.85
N GLN A 455 -20.57 6.27 -7.43
CA GLN A 455 -20.74 6.41 -8.88
C GLN A 455 -19.63 5.73 -9.66
N PHE A 456 -18.40 5.80 -9.17
CA PHE A 456 -17.29 5.06 -9.76
C PHE A 456 -17.53 3.54 -9.68
N HIS A 457 -17.90 3.00 -8.52
CA HIS A 457 -18.15 1.57 -8.29
C HIS A 457 -19.41 1.03 -8.99
N ALA A 458 -20.37 1.89 -9.30
CA ALA A 458 -21.56 1.55 -10.07
C ALA A 458 -21.29 1.39 -11.56
N ASN A 459 -20.19 1.95 -12.07
CA ASN A 459 -19.85 1.96 -13.49
C ASN A 459 -18.68 1.02 -13.79
N GLN A 460 -18.45 0.76 -15.08
CA GLN A 460 -17.24 0.07 -15.52
C GLN A 460 -16.06 1.06 -15.57
N TYR A 461 -14.84 0.54 -15.50
CA TYR A 461 -13.66 1.35 -15.79
C TYR A 461 -13.76 1.99 -17.18
N PRO A 462 -13.22 3.22 -17.34
CA PRO A 462 -13.24 3.92 -18.62
C PRO A 462 -12.71 3.05 -19.74
N GLN A 463 -13.40 3.06 -20.88
CA GLN A 463 -12.91 2.45 -22.11
C GLN A 463 -12.21 3.53 -22.94
N GLU A 464 -11.06 3.22 -23.52
CA GLU A 464 -10.43 4.12 -24.48
C GLU A 464 -11.34 4.26 -25.71
N ALA A 465 -11.76 5.50 -26.03
CA ALA A 465 -12.50 5.78 -27.24
C ALA A 465 -11.60 5.53 -28.47
N GLY A 466 -12.03 4.59 -29.33
CA GLY A 466 -11.65 4.36 -30.73
C GLY A 466 -10.25 4.75 -31.25
N GLY A 467 -9.51 3.77 -31.78
CA GLY A 467 -8.32 3.94 -32.61
C GLY A 467 -7.02 3.46 -31.96
N LYS A 468 -6.05 2.97 -32.76
CA LYS A 468 -4.70 2.64 -32.27
C LYS A 468 -3.94 3.93 -31.94
N LYS A 469 -4.06 4.41 -30.70
CA LYS A 469 -3.24 5.52 -30.19
C LYS A 469 -1.82 5.03 -29.89
N SER A 470 -0.83 5.89 -30.11
CA SER A 470 0.55 5.60 -29.67
C SER A 470 0.59 5.48 -28.14
N TYR A 471 1.55 4.72 -27.62
CA TYR A 471 1.72 4.57 -26.18
C TYR A 471 1.87 5.93 -25.48
N ARG A 472 2.58 6.89 -26.10
CA ARG A 472 2.81 8.22 -25.54
C ARG A 472 1.55 9.08 -25.53
N HIS A 473 0.76 9.09 -26.61
CA HIS A 473 -0.46 9.91 -26.68
C HIS A 473 -1.44 9.58 -25.56
N ARG A 474 -1.49 8.32 -25.12
CA ARG A 474 -2.35 7.91 -24.00
C ARG A 474 -1.98 8.61 -22.70
N TRP A 475 -0.70 8.78 -22.41
CA TRP A 475 -0.26 9.50 -21.22
C TRP A 475 -0.50 11.02 -21.33
N ASP A 476 -0.46 11.59 -22.54
CA ASP A 476 -0.87 12.99 -22.76
C ASP A 476 -2.36 13.20 -22.56
N ASP A 477 -3.20 12.27 -23.03
CA ASP A 477 -4.65 12.30 -22.80
C ASP A 477 -4.97 12.25 -21.31
N ILE A 478 -4.23 11.43 -20.54
CA ILE A 478 -4.37 11.37 -19.08
C ILE A 478 -3.93 12.68 -18.42
N GLY A 479 -2.82 13.27 -18.86
CA GLY A 479 -2.42 14.61 -18.42
C GLY A 479 -3.54 15.63 -18.66
N ALA A 480 -4.14 15.65 -19.86
CA ALA A 480 -5.25 16.55 -20.20
C ALA A 480 -6.54 16.30 -19.37
N VAL A 481 -6.78 15.06 -18.96
CA VAL A 481 -7.88 14.72 -18.06
C VAL A 481 -7.63 15.26 -16.65
N ILE A 482 -6.38 15.19 -16.18
CA ILE A 482 -6.00 15.69 -14.85
C ILE A 482 -5.97 17.22 -14.80
N GLU A 483 -5.48 17.90 -15.84
CA GLU A 483 -5.54 19.37 -15.89
C GLU A 483 -7.00 19.86 -15.81
N ARG A 484 -7.92 19.24 -16.55
CA ARG A 484 -9.37 19.56 -16.45
C ARG A 484 -9.95 19.26 -15.07
N ALA A 485 -9.56 18.15 -14.46
CA ALA A 485 -9.99 17.85 -13.09
C ALA A 485 -9.48 18.91 -12.10
N LEU A 486 -8.29 19.47 -12.30
CA LEU A 486 -7.77 20.53 -11.45
C LEU A 486 -8.46 21.87 -11.72
N GLU A 487 -8.77 22.19 -12.97
CA GLU A 487 -9.60 23.34 -13.34
C GLU A 487 -10.97 23.28 -12.64
N ASP A 488 -11.70 22.16 -12.76
CA ASP A 488 -12.98 21.94 -12.07
C ASP A 488 -12.87 22.01 -10.53
N LEU A 489 -11.70 21.65 -9.98
CA LEU A 489 -11.47 21.68 -8.54
C LEU A 489 -11.40 23.10 -7.98
N VAL A 490 -10.89 24.06 -8.76
CA VAL A 490 -10.75 25.45 -8.34
C VAL A 490 -12.11 26.04 -7.97
N GLU A 491 -13.13 25.78 -8.80
CA GLU A 491 -14.51 26.19 -8.52
C GLU A 491 -15.04 25.53 -7.23
N GLU A 492 -14.80 24.23 -7.07
CA GLU A 492 -15.30 23.46 -5.91
C GLU A 492 -14.60 23.85 -4.59
N LEU A 493 -13.39 24.42 -4.68
CA LEU A 493 -12.65 24.92 -3.53
C LEU A 493 -12.99 26.37 -3.16
N ASP A 494 -13.77 27.09 -3.99
CA ASP A 494 -14.16 28.49 -3.75
C ASP A 494 -12.95 29.38 -3.43
N GLY A 495 -11.91 29.29 -4.28
CA GLY A 495 -10.67 30.06 -4.14
C GLY A 495 -9.74 29.63 -3.00
N ARG A 496 -10.02 28.52 -2.31
CA ARG A 496 -9.10 28.00 -1.28
C ARG A 496 -7.81 27.45 -1.91
N PRO A 497 -6.64 27.77 -1.34
CA PRO A 497 -5.37 27.22 -1.80
C PRO A 497 -5.33 25.70 -1.64
N TYR A 498 -4.61 25.03 -2.53
CA TYR A 498 -4.50 23.58 -2.52
C TYR A 498 -3.11 23.10 -2.95
N VAL A 499 -2.77 21.88 -2.55
CA VAL A 499 -1.55 21.19 -2.96
C VAL A 499 -1.90 19.84 -3.56
N VAL A 500 -1.10 19.39 -4.53
CA VAL A 500 -1.33 18.13 -5.25
C VAL A 500 -0.26 17.12 -4.89
N THR A 501 -0.67 15.99 -4.34
CA THR A 501 0.19 14.86 -4.00
C THR A 501 0.06 13.76 -5.04
N VAL A 502 1.19 13.27 -5.54
CA VAL A 502 1.25 12.18 -6.52
C VAL A 502 2.31 11.15 -6.10
N ASP A 503 2.04 9.88 -6.40
CA ASP A 503 3.05 8.83 -6.31
C ASP A 503 4.01 8.92 -7.51
N GLU A 504 5.32 8.96 -7.24
CA GLU A 504 6.36 9.15 -8.26
C GLU A 504 6.31 8.07 -9.33
N ASP A 505 6.10 6.81 -8.94
CA ASP A 505 6.25 5.69 -9.85
C ASP A 505 5.15 5.65 -10.91
N SER A 506 3.92 5.92 -10.47
CA SER A 506 2.76 6.02 -11.35
C SER A 506 2.71 7.33 -12.16
N ALA A 507 3.16 8.45 -11.59
CA ALA A 507 2.96 9.79 -12.18
C ALA A 507 4.09 10.27 -13.12
N ARG A 508 5.34 9.83 -12.93
CA ARG A 508 6.52 10.38 -13.66
C ARG A 508 6.46 10.27 -15.20
N ARG A 509 5.58 9.41 -15.73
CA ARG A 509 5.39 9.20 -17.17
C ARG A 509 4.57 10.32 -17.83
N ILE A 510 3.78 11.04 -17.05
CA ILE A 510 2.91 12.13 -17.52
C ILE A 510 3.67 13.45 -17.48
N TRP A 511 4.42 13.68 -16.40
CA TRP A 511 5.06 14.96 -16.08
C TRP A 511 6.57 14.84 -16.00
N ASP A 512 7.28 15.55 -16.88
CA ASP A 512 8.75 15.54 -16.89
C ASP A 512 9.35 16.19 -15.63
N GLY A 513 8.67 17.18 -15.04
CA GLY A 513 9.10 17.88 -13.83
C GLY A 513 9.13 17.03 -12.58
N LEU A 514 8.56 15.81 -12.60
CA LEU A 514 8.66 14.86 -11.49
C LEU A 514 9.94 14.00 -11.54
N GLN A 515 10.67 14.01 -12.66
CA GLN A 515 11.85 13.15 -12.84
C GLN A 515 13.08 13.77 -12.17
N ASN A 516 13.87 12.96 -11.46
CA ASN A 516 15.08 13.41 -10.76
C ASN A 516 16.09 14.11 -11.70
N SER A 517 16.23 13.63 -12.94
CA SER A 517 17.13 14.19 -13.96
C SER A 517 16.70 15.56 -14.50
N LYS A 518 15.52 16.05 -14.10
CA LYS A 518 14.91 17.27 -14.62
C LYS A 518 14.61 18.32 -13.54
N GLN A 519 15.00 18.08 -12.28
CA GLN A 519 14.68 18.98 -11.15
C GLN A 519 15.32 20.38 -11.24
N SER A 520 16.39 20.54 -12.04
CA SER A 520 17.01 21.83 -12.35
C SER A 520 16.62 22.39 -13.72
N SER A 521 15.70 21.73 -14.43
CA SER A 521 15.26 22.13 -15.78
C SER A 521 13.98 22.97 -15.74
N HIS A 522 13.76 23.74 -16.80
CA HIS A 522 12.54 24.55 -16.97
C HIS A 522 11.51 23.85 -17.89
N PRO A 523 10.22 24.23 -17.80
CA PRO A 523 9.19 23.77 -18.73
C PRO A 523 9.60 23.95 -20.20
N GLY A 524 9.26 22.99 -21.06
CA GLY A 524 9.55 23.05 -22.51
C GLY A 524 10.87 22.40 -22.95
N THR A 525 11.72 21.96 -22.03
CA THR A 525 12.94 21.17 -22.33
C THR A 525 12.69 19.64 -22.38
N GLY A 526 11.44 19.25 -22.18
CA GLY A 526 10.99 17.88 -22.01
C GLY A 526 10.34 17.27 -23.26
N LYS A 527 10.08 15.96 -23.21
CA LYS A 527 9.31 15.24 -24.25
C LYS A 527 7.81 15.28 -23.96
N ASN A 528 7.43 15.64 -22.74
CA ASN A 528 6.05 15.64 -22.29
C ASN A 528 5.36 16.97 -22.52
N LYS A 529 4.08 16.92 -22.90
CA LYS A 529 3.25 18.11 -23.09
C LYS A 529 3.07 18.90 -21.79
N TYR A 530 3.01 18.22 -20.65
CA TYR A 530 2.80 18.80 -19.33
C TYR A 530 4.07 18.70 -18.47
N TRP A 531 4.38 19.79 -17.76
CA TRP A 531 5.57 19.86 -16.90
C TRP A 531 5.32 19.30 -15.51
N LEU A 532 4.29 19.80 -14.83
CA LEU A 532 3.82 19.40 -13.50
C LEU A 532 2.27 19.42 -13.49
N PRO A 533 1.60 18.69 -12.58
CA PRO A 533 0.13 18.72 -12.49
C PRO A 533 -0.39 20.14 -12.25
N GLY A 534 -1.34 20.59 -13.08
CA GLY A 534 -1.98 21.91 -12.93
C GLY A 534 -1.10 23.08 -13.37
N TYR A 535 0.12 22.83 -13.84
CA TYR A 535 1.04 23.90 -14.26
C TYR A 535 0.51 24.71 -15.45
N SER A 536 -0.42 24.13 -16.23
CA SER A 536 -1.01 24.82 -17.38
C SER A 536 -2.17 25.77 -17.03
N LEU A 537 -2.66 25.73 -15.78
CA LEU A 537 -3.69 26.65 -15.27
C LEU A 537 -3.15 28.09 -15.12
N GLN A 538 -4.06 29.04 -14.93
CA GLN A 538 -3.70 30.42 -14.59
C GLN A 538 -2.94 30.48 -13.25
N GLU A 539 -2.10 31.49 -13.06
CA GLU A 539 -1.18 31.55 -11.92
C GLU A 539 -1.90 31.55 -10.55
N ASP A 540 -3.08 32.17 -10.48
CA ASP A 540 -3.96 32.22 -9.32
C ASP A 540 -4.76 30.93 -9.08
N GLU A 541 -4.92 30.10 -10.12
CA GLU A 541 -5.65 28.82 -10.10
C GLU A 541 -4.75 27.61 -9.91
N ARG A 542 -3.42 27.79 -10.04
CA ARG A 542 -2.42 26.74 -9.87
C ARG A 542 -2.40 26.19 -8.44
N PRO A 543 -2.02 24.91 -8.26
CA PRO A 543 -1.70 24.41 -6.93
C PRO A 543 -0.53 25.21 -6.34
N ASP A 544 -0.53 25.39 -5.02
CA ASP A 544 0.56 26.07 -4.31
C ASP A 544 1.86 25.25 -4.40
N ALA A 545 1.73 23.92 -4.40
CA ALA A 545 2.84 23.00 -4.55
C ALA A 545 2.41 21.63 -5.07
N ILE A 546 3.38 20.92 -5.66
CA ILE A 546 3.29 19.50 -5.97
C ILE A 546 4.12 18.72 -4.97
N ILE A 547 3.50 17.76 -4.28
CA ILE A 547 4.18 16.88 -3.33
C ILE A 547 4.39 15.54 -4.01
N ARG A 548 5.63 15.26 -4.39
CA ARG A 548 6.01 13.94 -4.90
C ARG A 548 6.27 13.00 -3.72
N VAL A 549 5.57 11.87 -3.71
CA VAL A 549 5.80 10.79 -2.75
C VAL A 549 6.41 9.60 -3.46
N ASN A 550 7.44 8.97 -2.88
CA ASN A 550 7.99 7.71 -3.38
C ASN A 550 8.06 6.69 -2.24
N ILE A 551 7.68 5.45 -2.52
CA ILE A 551 7.70 4.34 -1.56
C ILE A 551 8.37 3.07 -2.13
N ALA A 552 8.95 3.16 -3.32
CA ALA A 552 9.59 2.02 -3.97
C ALA A 552 10.89 1.68 -3.23
N ASP A 553 10.97 0.45 -2.71
CA ASP A 553 12.10 -0.01 -1.88
C ASP A 553 13.45 -0.02 -2.63
N ASP A 554 13.45 0.11 -3.97
CA ASP A 554 14.65 0.25 -4.81
C ASP A 554 14.95 1.68 -5.28
N ARG A 555 14.12 2.65 -4.91
CA ARG A 555 14.31 4.08 -5.22
C ARG A 555 14.38 4.96 -3.99
N VAL A 556 13.87 4.47 -2.86
CA VAL A 556 13.94 5.13 -1.56
C VAL A 556 14.93 4.40 -0.66
N PRO A 557 15.97 5.07 -0.14
CA PRO A 557 16.96 4.43 0.71
C PRO A 557 16.33 4.01 2.05
N PRO A 558 16.39 2.73 2.45
CA PRO A 558 15.93 2.33 3.76
C PRO A 558 16.93 2.81 4.83
N PRO A 559 16.47 3.33 5.98
CA PRO A 559 17.35 3.69 7.07
C PRO A 559 17.98 2.42 7.67
N VAL A 560 19.29 2.45 7.91
CA VAL A 560 20.06 1.30 8.44
C VAL A 560 20.44 1.47 9.91
N ALA A 561 20.68 2.71 10.34
CA ALA A 561 21.00 3.12 11.71
C ALA A 561 20.71 4.63 11.87
N TYR A 562 20.67 5.11 13.11
CA TYR A 562 20.69 6.55 13.40
C TYR A 562 21.58 6.85 14.61
N THR A 563 22.20 8.02 14.60
CA THR A 563 22.98 8.52 15.73
C THR A 563 22.18 9.61 16.43
N ARG A 564 21.97 9.45 17.74
CA ARG A 564 21.41 10.50 18.59
C ARG A 564 22.56 11.25 19.25
N VAL A 565 22.72 12.51 18.90
CA VAL A 565 23.62 13.44 19.59
C VAL A 565 22.89 13.98 20.82
N LEU A 566 23.37 13.67 22.02
CA LEU A 566 22.76 14.15 23.26
C LEU A 566 23.32 15.52 23.62
N SER A 567 22.46 16.51 23.85
CA SER A 567 22.85 17.91 24.12
C SER A 567 23.55 18.14 25.47
N THR A 568 23.63 17.14 26.35
CA THR A 568 24.04 17.31 27.76
C THR A 568 25.24 16.47 28.18
N ARG A 569 25.75 15.60 27.32
CA ARG A 569 27.01 14.87 27.47
C ARG A 569 27.53 14.63 26.06
N ASP A 570 28.80 14.94 25.80
CA ASP A 570 29.52 14.55 24.58
C ASP A 570 29.47 13.03 24.41
N GLY A 571 28.35 12.54 23.91
CA GLY A 571 27.92 11.16 24.00
C GLY A 571 26.93 10.91 22.90
N GLU A 572 27.46 10.42 21.78
CA GLU A 572 26.66 9.86 20.70
C GLU A 572 26.10 8.52 21.14
N LYS A 573 24.79 8.32 20.95
CA LYS A 573 24.16 7.03 21.15
C LYS A 573 23.58 6.56 19.83
N GLU A 574 24.12 5.45 19.32
CA GLU A 574 23.50 4.76 18.21
C GLU A 574 22.16 4.14 18.63
N GLY A 575 21.18 4.28 17.75
CA GLY A 575 19.90 3.61 17.87
C GLY A 575 19.61 2.73 16.67
N GLU A 576 18.83 1.69 16.93
CA GLU A 576 18.58 0.62 15.97
C GLU A 576 17.41 0.87 15.01
N THR A 577 16.37 1.58 15.47
CA THR A 577 15.16 1.87 14.69
C THR A 577 14.60 3.25 14.99
N THR A 578 13.98 3.87 13.98
CA THR A 578 13.41 5.22 14.09
C THR A 578 12.08 5.33 13.34
N ASN A 579 11.16 6.13 13.88
CA ASN A 579 9.88 6.47 13.24
C ASN A 579 9.80 7.96 12.87
N ALA A 580 10.92 8.68 12.99
CA ALA A 580 11.00 10.11 12.78
C ALA A 580 11.01 10.47 11.28
N LEU A 581 10.78 11.76 11.03
CA LEU A 581 11.03 12.39 9.75
C LEU A 581 12.47 12.89 9.73
N TYR A 582 13.19 12.61 8.65
CA TYR A 582 14.55 13.09 8.44
C TYR A 582 14.59 13.98 7.21
N GLU A 583 15.28 15.09 7.29
CA GLU A 583 15.61 15.96 6.17
C GLU A 583 16.97 15.57 5.61
N ILE A 584 17.04 15.37 4.30
CA ILE A 584 18.27 15.12 3.57
C ILE A 584 18.80 16.46 3.06
N GLU A 585 20.07 16.69 3.33
CA GLU A 585 20.81 17.83 2.78
C GLU A 585 21.01 17.63 1.28
N THR A 586 20.60 18.61 0.48
CA THR A 586 20.64 18.58 -0.99
C THR A 586 21.60 19.64 -1.51
N ASP A 587 22.26 19.37 -2.63
CA ASP A 587 23.27 20.27 -3.22
C ASP A 587 22.64 21.50 -3.89
N PHE A 588 21.38 21.39 -4.31
CA PHE A 588 20.60 22.47 -4.94
C PHE A 588 19.10 22.26 -4.72
N GLY A 589 18.26 23.20 -5.17
CA GLY A 589 16.81 23.04 -5.13
C GLY A 589 16.24 22.90 -3.71
N THR A 590 15.11 22.21 -3.61
CA THR A 590 14.41 22.00 -2.33
C THR A 590 14.92 20.74 -1.61
N PRO A 591 14.93 20.73 -0.27
CA PRO A 591 15.29 19.53 0.49
C PRO A 591 14.35 18.36 0.22
N VAL A 592 14.78 17.17 0.65
CA VAL A 592 14.00 15.93 0.56
C VAL A 592 13.81 15.38 1.95
N TRP A 593 12.62 14.88 2.26
CA TRP A 593 12.36 14.26 3.55
C TRP A 593 12.14 12.75 3.43
N LEU A 594 12.62 12.01 4.41
CA LEU A 594 12.39 10.57 4.57
C LEU A 594 11.59 10.32 5.86
N LEU A 595 10.35 9.88 5.70
CA LEU A 595 9.57 9.37 6.83
C LEU A 595 9.92 7.90 7.04
N CYS A 596 10.77 7.62 8.02
CA CYS A 596 11.18 6.26 8.37
C CYS A 596 10.06 5.51 9.09
N ASN A 597 9.86 4.23 8.78
CA ASN A 597 8.78 3.43 9.34
C ASN A 597 9.27 2.11 9.95
N VAL A 598 8.82 1.86 11.17
CA VAL A 598 8.91 0.56 11.83
C VAL A 598 7.56 -0.15 11.65
N PRO A 599 7.47 -1.17 10.78
CA PRO A 599 6.28 -1.97 10.56
C PRO A 599 5.94 -2.75 11.82
N ARG A 600 4.65 -3.00 11.95
CA ARG A 600 4.02 -3.65 13.10
C ARG A 600 4.63 -4.99 13.49
N ASN A 601 5.18 -5.73 12.52
CA ASN A 601 5.76 -7.05 12.75
C ASN A 601 7.18 -6.99 13.36
N TYR A 602 7.78 -5.80 13.54
CA TYR A 602 9.13 -5.67 14.10
C TYR A 602 9.25 -6.30 15.49
N ASP A 603 8.28 -6.04 16.37
CA ASP A 603 8.27 -6.58 17.73
C ASP A 603 7.93 -8.08 17.77
N GLY A 604 7.64 -8.67 16.61
CA GLY A 604 7.34 -10.08 16.47
C GLY A 604 5.95 -10.44 16.97
N GLY A 605 5.28 -11.33 16.24
CA GLY A 605 4.27 -12.17 16.88
C GLY A 605 4.95 -13.22 17.76
N ASN A 606 4.53 -14.47 17.64
CA ASN A 606 5.11 -15.59 18.42
C ASN A 606 6.60 -15.89 18.15
N SER A 607 7.19 -15.29 17.10
CA SER A 607 8.57 -15.53 16.64
C SER A 607 9.60 -14.49 17.10
N GLY A 608 9.17 -13.42 17.79
CA GLY A 608 10.07 -12.37 18.29
C GLY A 608 10.70 -11.49 17.21
N ARG A 609 11.74 -10.72 17.57
CA ARG A 609 12.40 -9.71 16.71
C ARG A 609 13.40 -10.34 15.71
N LEU A 610 12.92 -11.25 14.85
CA LEU A 610 13.75 -11.87 13.81
C LEU A 610 14.34 -10.80 12.86
N GLY A 611 15.63 -10.90 12.59
CA GLY A 611 16.35 -9.93 11.74
C GLY A 611 16.92 -8.72 12.47
N ALA A 612 16.67 -8.53 13.77
CA ALA A 612 17.24 -7.41 14.52
C ALA A 612 18.73 -7.60 14.85
N LYS A 613 19.13 -8.82 15.24
CA LYS A 613 20.50 -9.15 15.71
C LYS A 613 21.22 -10.21 14.90
N TYR A 614 20.50 -10.94 14.06
CA TYR A 614 21.02 -12.06 13.29
C TYR A 614 20.42 -11.99 11.88
N THR A 615 21.05 -12.66 10.94
CA THR A 615 20.66 -12.65 9.53
C THR A 615 19.79 -13.87 9.20
N ARG A 616 19.08 -13.84 8.08
CA ARG A 616 18.26 -14.97 7.64
C ARG A 616 19.05 -16.27 7.41
N TRP A 617 20.37 -16.17 7.25
CA TRP A 617 21.25 -17.33 7.15
C TRP A 617 21.45 -18.05 8.49
N ASP A 618 21.15 -17.36 9.59
CA ASP A 618 21.18 -17.89 10.96
C ASP A 618 19.84 -18.52 11.36
N ALA A 619 18.83 -18.51 10.46
CA ALA A 619 17.48 -18.99 10.73
C ALA A 619 17.46 -20.46 11.15
N LYS A 620 16.84 -20.74 12.31
CA LYS A 620 16.72 -22.11 12.83
C LYS A 620 15.71 -22.92 12.01
N ARG A 621 16.09 -24.17 11.72
CA ARG A 621 15.23 -25.15 11.02
C ARG A 621 14.14 -25.69 11.96
N ALA A 622 13.07 -26.20 11.35
CA ALA A 622 12.02 -26.89 12.08
C ALA A 622 12.58 -28.15 12.77
N VAL A 623 12.13 -28.39 14.00
CA VAL A 623 12.38 -29.62 14.76
C VAL A 623 11.03 -30.30 14.94
N ILE A 624 10.89 -31.48 14.34
CA ILE A 624 9.74 -32.35 14.54
C ILE A 624 10.11 -33.30 15.68
N SER A 625 9.37 -33.24 16.77
CA SER A 625 9.53 -34.12 17.94
C SER A 625 8.16 -34.60 18.38
N GLU A 626 8.07 -35.77 19.01
CA GLU A 626 6.84 -36.23 19.65
C GLU A 626 6.56 -35.44 20.93
N ASN A 627 7.61 -35.03 21.66
CA ASN A 627 7.52 -34.14 22.82
C ASN A 627 7.22 -32.70 22.38
N ARG A 628 6.19 -32.09 22.98
CA ARG A 628 5.71 -30.75 22.62
C ARG A 628 6.75 -29.66 22.91
N GLU A 629 7.59 -29.82 23.92
CA GLU A 629 8.60 -28.84 24.33
C GLU A 629 9.77 -28.74 23.33
N ASP A 630 10.09 -29.84 22.65
CA ASP A 630 11.17 -29.91 21.66
C ASP A 630 10.70 -29.52 20.25
N ARG A 631 9.38 -29.41 20.02
CA ARG A 631 8.82 -29.01 18.74
C ARG A 631 9.13 -27.54 18.49
N ARG A 632 9.84 -27.27 17.39
CA ARG A 632 10.11 -25.91 16.93
C ARG A 632 9.68 -25.75 15.48
N LYS A 633 8.95 -24.67 15.18
CA LYS A 633 8.67 -24.28 13.79
C LYS A 633 9.92 -23.70 13.13
N SER A 634 10.00 -23.78 11.80
CA SER A 634 11.08 -23.14 11.06
C SER A 634 10.99 -21.62 11.20
N GLU A 635 12.12 -20.93 11.37
CA GLU A 635 12.20 -19.46 11.35
C GLU A 635 12.35 -18.92 9.92
N MET A 636 12.63 -19.78 8.95
CA MET A 636 12.78 -19.40 7.55
C MET A 636 11.51 -18.80 6.91
N PRO A 637 10.28 -19.29 7.16
CA PRO A 637 9.05 -18.69 6.61
C PRO A 637 8.57 -17.46 7.40
N GLU A 638 9.15 -17.20 8.58
CA GLU A 638 8.75 -16.08 9.42
C GLU A 638 9.16 -14.72 8.82
N PRO A 639 8.53 -13.62 9.22
CA PRO A 639 8.90 -12.28 8.78
C PRO A 639 10.28 -11.86 9.31
N TRP A 640 11.22 -11.54 8.42
CA TRP A 640 12.54 -10.99 8.73
C TRP A 640 12.54 -9.50 8.45
N TYR A 641 12.43 -8.71 9.51
CA TYR A 641 12.05 -7.32 9.39
C TYR A 641 13.17 -6.40 8.86
N THR A 642 12.82 -5.47 7.95
CA THR A 642 13.62 -4.30 7.53
C THR A 642 12.81 -3.02 7.58
N MET A 643 13.40 -1.92 8.06
CA MET A 643 12.81 -0.58 8.02
C MET A 643 12.47 -0.19 6.58
N THR A 644 11.39 0.56 6.43
CA THR A 644 11.02 1.18 5.15
C THR A 644 11.03 2.70 5.33
N ALA A 645 11.06 3.45 4.23
CA ALA A 645 10.90 4.89 4.26
C ALA A 645 9.93 5.35 3.17
N THR A 646 9.29 6.47 3.42
CA THR A 646 8.53 7.22 2.42
C THR A 646 9.33 8.49 2.08
N GLU A 647 9.73 8.64 0.83
CA GLU A 647 10.28 9.91 0.32
C GLU A 647 9.14 10.93 0.20
N ILE A 648 9.35 12.13 0.71
CA ILE A 648 8.45 13.28 0.59
C ILE A 648 9.27 14.41 -0.02
N PHE A 649 8.88 14.83 -1.23
CA PHE A 649 9.58 15.86 -1.98
C PHE A 649 8.60 16.94 -2.46
N PRO A 650 8.46 18.04 -1.70
CA PRO A 650 7.67 19.20 -2.10
C PRO A 650 8.38 20.03 -3.18
N ILE A 651 7.64 20.35 -4.24
CA ILE A 651 8.03 21.23 -5.35
C ILE A 651 7.07 22.43 -5.30
N ALA A 652 7.54 23.58 -4.85
CA ALA A 652 6.70 24.78 -4.81
C ALA A 652 6.41 25.29 -6.22
N LEU A 653 5.19 25.77 -6.39
CA LEU A 653 4.79 26.62 -7.51
C LEU A 653 4.50 28.05 -7.04
N ASN A 654 4.36 28.27 -5.73
CA ASN A 654 4.37 29.57 -5.09
C ASN A 654 4.95 29.53 -3.68
N ASP A 655 5.12 30.70 -3.08
CA ASP A 655 5.79 30.87 -1.78
C ASP A 655 4.83 31.01 -0.58
N ARG A 656 3.53 30.68 -0.76
CA ARG A 656 2.53 30.84 0.31
C ARG A 656 2.77 29.90 1.48
N VAL A 657 3.26 28.69 1.23
CA VAL A 657 3.53 27.67 2.25
C VAL A 657 4.94 27.13 2.07
N SER A 658 5.74 27.14 3.14
CA SER A 658 7.11 26.62 3.10
C SER A 658 7.14 25.11 2.80
N HIS A 659 8.18 24.63 2.11
CA HIS A 659 8.38 23.19 1.85
C HIS A 659 8.42 22.35 3.13
N GLU A 660 9.06 22.85 4.19
CA GLU A 660 9.11 22.16 5.49
C GLU A 660 7.69 21.90 6.04
N ALA A 661 6.83 22.92 6.05
CA ALA A 661 5.44 22.79 6.51
C ALA A 661 4.65 21.77 5.67
N LEU A 662 4.87 21.73 4.34
CA LEU A 662 4.24 20.74 3.46
C LEU A 662 4.74 19.31 3.73
N ALA A 663 6.05 19.14 3.91
CA ALA A 663 6.64 17.86 4.25
C ALA A 663 6.13 17.35 5.61
N PHE A 664 5.99 18.25 6.58
CA PHE A 664 5.47 17.94 7.91
C PHE A 664 4.01 17.51 7.85
N ALA A 665 3.18 18.28 7.14
CA ALA A 665 1.77 17.94 6.93
C ALA A 665 1.62 16.58 6.24
N THR A 666 2.40 16.32 5.21
CA THR A 666 2.39 15.02 4.52
C THR A 666 2.81 13.90 5.46
N ALA A 667 3.87 14.09 6.26
CA ALA A 667 4.31 13.10 7.23
C ALA A 667 3.26 12.84 8.33
N GLN A 668 2.59 13.89 8.81
CA GLN A 668 1.49 13.80 9.77
C GLN A 668 0.28 13.06 9.18
N LEU A 669 -0.07 13.32 7.92
CA LEU A 669 -1.16 12.64 7.20
C LEU A 669 -0.80 11.19 6.83
N CYS A 670 0.47 10.84 6.64
CA CYS A 670 0.90 9.44 6.57
C CYS A 670 0.76 8.76 7.95
N HIS A 671 1.08 9.48 9.02
CA HIS A 671 1.04 8.96 10.39
C HIS A 671 -0.37 8.78 10.94
N GLN A 672 -1.27 9.73 10.66
CA GLN A 672 -2.66 9.76 11.09
C GLN A 672 -3.56 9.43 9.90
N THR A 673 -3.87 8.14 9.78
CA THR A 673 -4.65 7.59 8.67
C THR A 673 -6.14 7.68 8.94
N MET A 674 -6.95 7.80 7.88
CA MET A 674 -8.39 7.61 7.98
C MET A 674 -8.69 6.14 8.33
N TYR A 675 -9.20 5.92 9.54
CA TYR A 675 -9.74 4.63 9.99
C TYR A 675 -8.80 3.42 9.85
N TRP A 676 -7.50 3.64 9.99
CA TRP A 676 -6.48 2.59 10.11
C TRP A 676 -5.68 2.76 11.41
N SER A 677 -5.18 1.63 11.94
CA SER A 677 -4.51 1.58 13.24
C SER A 677 -2.99 1.79 13.17
N GLY A 678 -2.42 1.69 11.97
CA GLY A 678 -0.99 1.86 11.72
C GLY A 678 -0.69 3.17 10.99
N ARG A 679 0.59 3.35 10.65
CA ARG A 679 1.01 4.41 9.71
C ARG A 679 0.72 3.94 8.28
N ALA A 680 0.19 4.81 7.42
CA ALA A 680 0.08 4.56 5.98
C ALA A 680 1.37 4.97 5.27
N ARG A 681 1.60 4.36 4.10
CA ARG A 681 2.71 4.73 3.22
C ARG A 681 2.44 6.02 2.44
N TYR A 682 1.16 6.34 2.23
CA TYR A 682 0.68 7.50 1.49
C TYR A 682 -0.12 8.42 2.43
N PRO A 683 -0.09 9.75 2.21
CA PRO A 683 -0.91 10.67 2.98
C PRO A 683 -2.40 10.45 2.67
N VAL A 684 -3.25 10.86 3.61
CA VAL A 684 -4.71 10.66 3.61
C VAL A 684 -5.38 10.80 2.24
N ALA A 685 -5.17 11.91 1.54
CA ALA A 685 -5.82 12.17 0.26
C ALA A 685 -5.38 11.18 -0.84
N LEU A 686 -4.08 10.96 -1.00
CA LEU A 686 -3.58 9.97 -1.96
C LEU A 686 -4.01 8.55 -1.58
N HIS A 687 -3.99 8.22 -0.28
CA HIS A 687 -4.43 6.92 0.19
C HIS A 687 -5.92 6.66 -0.10
N ALA A 688 -6.81 7.64 0.09
CA ALA A 688 -8.22 7.48 -0.26
C ALA A 688 -8.47 7.39 -1.76
N ALA A 689 -7.68 8.07 -2.59
CA ALA A 689 -7.76 7.91 -4.04
C ALA A 689 -7.39 6.48 -4.45
N ILE A 690 -6.31 5.93 -3.86
CA ILE A 690 -5.91 4.53 -4.06
C ILE A 690 -7.02 3.58 -3.60
N GLN A 691 -7.54 3.76 -2.37
CA GLN A 691 -8.61 2.89 -1.85
C GLN A 691 -9.87 2.93 -2.73
N MET A 692 -10.23 4.10 -3.27
CA MET A 692 -11.38 4.22 -4.18
C MET A 692 -11.23 3.33 -5.42
N ASP A 693 -10.02 3.13 -5.93
CA ASP A 693 -9.70 2.21 -7.03
C ASP A 693 -9.57 0.75 -6.56
N GLU A 694 -8.84 0.47 -5.49
CA GLU A 694 -8.67 -0.89 -4.95
C GLU A 694 -10.01 -1.55 -4.57
N ASP A 695 -10.96 -0.74 -4.14
CA ASP A 695 -12.31 -1.18 -3.78
C ASP A 695 -13.26 -1.38 -4.95
N HIS A 696 -12.88 -0.93 -6.16
CA HIS A 696 -13.77 -0.96 -7.31
C HIS A 696 -14.09 -2.42 -7.72
N PRO A 697 -15.35 -2.75 -8.10
CA PRO A 697 -15.75 -4.12 -8.44
C PRO A 697 -14.93 -4.80 -9.54
N GLN A 698 -14.35 -4.02 -10.47
CA GLN A 698 -13.46 -4.52 -11.53
C GLN A 698 -11.97 -4.53 -11.15
N TYR A 699 -11.60 -4.09 -9.94
CA TYR A 699 -10.23 -4.12 -9.46
C TYR A 699 -9.75 -5.56 -9.34
N ARG A 700 -8.64 -5.86 -10.01
CA ARG A 700 -8.10 -7.22 -10.03
C ARG A 700 -7.04 -7.35 -8.96
N ARG A 701 -7.21 -8.32 -8.05
CA ARG A 701 -6.23 -8.66 -6.99
C ARG A 701 -4.87 -9.15 -7.53
N THR A 702 -4.82 -9.47 -8.83
CA THR A 702 -3.61 -9.87 -9.58
C THR A 702 -3.07 -8.75 -10.47
N ALA A 703 -3.49 -7.49 -10.25
CA ALA A 703 -2.81 -6.36 -10.86
C ALA A 703 -1.32 -6.45 -10.49
N GLN A 704 -0.48 -6.53 -11.52
CA GLN A 704 0.96 -6.53 -11.30
C GLN A 704 1.34 -5.19 -10.65
N SER A 705 2.20 -5.23 -9.65
CA SER A 705 3.01 -4.06 -9.31
C SER A 705 3.76 -3.62 -10.56
N ALA A 706 4.08 -2.32 -10.66
CA ALA A 706 4.90 -1.76 -11.75
C ALA A 706 6.27 -2.47 -11.95
N ASP A 707 6.65 -3.34 -11.02
CA ASP A 707 7.82 -4.22 -11.02
C ASP A 707 7.71 -5.48 -11.90
N GLU A 708 6.53 -5.84 -12.43
CA GLU A 708 6.47 -6.91 -13.44
C GLU A 708 6.66 -6.27 -14.82
N GLU A 709 7.87 -6.44 -15.36
CA GLU A 709 8.13 -6.14 -16.77
C GLU A 709 7.04 -6.81 -17.63
N PRO A 710 6.44 -6.10 -18.60
CA PRO A 710 5.55 -6.75 -19.55
C PRO A 710 6.29 -7.90 -20.22
N ASP A 711 5.63 -9.05 -20.42
CA ASP A 711 6.14 -10.08 -21.33
C ASP A 711 6.26 -9.41 -22.71
N ILE A 712 7.50 -9.06 -23.11
CA ILE A 712 7.80 -8.44 -24.42
C ILE A 712 7.61 -9.45 -25.57
N ASP A 713 7.29 -10.71 -25.28
CA ASP A 713 7.19 -11.79 -26.27
C ASP A 713 5.86 -11.83 -27.08
N GLU A 714 4.99 -10.81 -27.02
CA GLU A 714 3.81 -10.73 -27.91
C GLU A 714 3.89 -9.62 -28.99
N GLN A 715 5.07 -9.02 -29.21
CA GLN A 715 5.30 -8.12 -30.34
C GLN A 715 6.61 -8.45 -31.09
N GLU A 716 6.66 -9.64 -31.69
CA GLU A 716 7.27 -9.85 -33.01
C GLU A 716 6.32 -10.65 -33.90
#